data_AF-A0A838DSQ4-F1
#
_entry.id   AF-A0A838DSQ4-F1
#
_cell.length_a   1.000
_cell.length_b   1.000
_cell.length_c   1.000
_cell.angle_alpha   90.00
_cell.angle_beta   90.00
_cell.angle_gamma   90.00
#
_symmetry.space_group_name_H-M   'P 1'
#
loop_
_entity.id
_entity.type
_entity.pdbx_description
1 polymer ?
#
loop_
_entity_poly.entity_id
_entity_poly.type
_entity_poly.pdbx_seq_one_letter_code
_entity_poly.pdbx_strand_id
1 'polypeptide(L)'
;MDEQRTYVPVETEQRVSKIMHKEDALPAHKVRSVTPLDHLISFPGTHWGVWRWFALRGAGFPASQVLQLATPAYAEATDRFLMYEAESEQAQQIQQARAELQEQYTRATVQSMQVLSEVARTAHFREAVLWQNRGAVRNAITPFLNKPIIPNPARSQRIHGQLIAKYLQRYCTKNDTIGFFGPVGWGCWVSTGAALTVRPGPRLLATRTVYFETWGIDVLGEVLAQDSALLPWAIPRPMPFLSLSGTTLHVPFVQPLQLSSAQASVLAACDGQRTAREVAQAILQPSRSELAHEAEVFAILDELRAARRISWTFEVSMEDWHPERALRRQLERIMPASLRQKALDTLDRLDIARVAVAAAAGNEEQLNQALEHLEATFAYITGQAANRGAGKTYAARTLVYEDCRRDLELTLGSALLAELVSPLSLLLASTRWFTYTIARFYRKAFRKKYIELVQKSGSSTVDFATYWSWVQPLFPAVPGQLLIDTLLPEFQKRWAAILNIPAGQSRVHYTSQELQPRMQEIFRAPHAGWPSACYASPDVLIAATSTEAILRGDYALVLGEFHQGTNTLDFIALVAQHPVPSDLMQAVAADHPEPRVVPVLPRHTIPVKRAHAALTLPKDWRLIFSADSAGVPPERALPLGSLILEECEGELVVRTRDD
;
A
#
# COMPACT_ATOMS: atom_id res chain seq x y z
N MET A 1 34.13 -26.19 -41.96
CA MET A 1 33.07 -26.64 -41.04
C MET A 1 33.13 -25.71 -39.82
N ASP A 2 32.78 -24.42 -39.84
CA ASP A 2 31.83 -23.61 -40.60
C ASP A 2 30.43 -24.19 -40.73
N GLU A 3 29.56 -23.76 -39.83
CA GLU A 3 28.19 -23.41 -40.19
C GLU A 3 27.63 -22.27 -39.30
N GLN A 4 27.22 -21.23 -40.02
CA GLN A 4 26.59 -19.98 -39.63
C GLN A 4 25.27 -20.18 -38.87
N ARG A 5 24.99 -19.32 -37.88
CA ARG A 5 23.61 -18.96 -37.51
C ARG A 5 23.44 -17.45 -37.48
N THR A 6 22.49 -17.04 -38.30
CA THR A 6 22.16 -15.70 -38.76
C THR A 6 21.50 -14.87 -37.67
N TYR A 7 21.95 -13.62 -37.55
CA TYR A 7 21.40 -12.57 -36.70
C TYR A 7 20.21 -11.92 -37.43
N VAL A 8 19.06 -11.77 -36.76
CA VAL A 8 17.91 -10.99 -37.25
C VAL A 8 17.70 -9.81 -36.29
N PRO A 9 17.75 -8.54 -36.73
CA PRO A 9 17.49 -7.40 -35.87
C PRO A 9 15.99 -7.17 -35.67
N VAL A 10 15.64 -6.78 -34.45
CA VAL A 10 14.30 -6.49 -33.94
C VAL A 10 13.85 -5.10 -34.40
N GLU A 11 12.92 -5.04 -35.35
CA GLU A 11 12.15 -3.84 -35.71
C GLU A 11 11.09 -3.54 -34.62
N THR A 12 11.38 -2.68 -33.64
CA THR A 12 10.33 -2.17 -32.71
C THR A 12 10.27 -0.64 -32.57
N GLU A 13 11.27 0.11 -33.04
CA GLU A 13 11.26 1.58 -32.90
C GLU A 13 10.29 2.30 -33.87
N GLN A 14 10.05 1.76 -35.06
CA GLN A 14 9.24 2.45 -36.08
C GLN A 14 7.71 2.32 -35.88
N ARG A 15 7.25 1.37 -35.04
CA ARG A 15 5.81 1.16 -34.80
C ARG A 15 5.21 2.13 -33.78
N VAL A 16 6.01 2.68 -32.87
CA VAL A 16 5.53 3.64 -31.86
C VAL A 16 5.31 5.03 -32.47
N SER A 17 6.16 5.44 -33.43
CA SER A 17 6.05 6.74 -34.11
C SER A 17 4.85 6.83 -35.07
N LYS A 18 4.52 5.75 -35.80
CA LYS A 18 3.43 5.74 -36.79
C LYS A 18 2.01 5.76 -36.21
N ILE A 19 1.82 5.51 -34.92
CA ILE A 19 0.49 5.54 -34.25
C ILE A 19 0.15 6.95 -33.74
N MET A 20 1.07 7.91 -33.79
CA MET A 20 0.85 9.26 -33.24
C MET A 20 0.22 10.28 -34.21
N HIS A 21 0.06 9.95 -35.50
CA HIS A 21 -0.26 10.97 -36.53
C HIS A 21 -1.57 10.82 -37.33
N LYS A 22 -2.58 10.08 -36.86
CA LYS A 22 -3.93 10.14 -37.48
C LYS A 22 -5.07 10.01 -36.46
N GLU A 23 -5.96 11.01 -36.48
CA GLU A 23 -7.42 11.02 -36.15
C GLU A 23 -7.83 10.57 -34.72
N ASP A 24 -8.78 11.17 -33.98
CA ASP A 24 -9.93 12.02 -34.28
C ASP A 24 -10.22 13.05 -33.18
N ALA A 25 -10.89 14.13 -33.55
CA ALA A 25 -11.46 15.12 -32.66
C ALA A 25 -12.70 14.55 -31.94
N LEU A 26 -12.56 14.22 -30.65
CA LEU A 26 -13.69 13.95 -29.75
C LEU A 26 -14.26 15.26 -29.20
N PRO A 27 -15.58 15.36 -28.96
CA PRO A 27 -16.22 16.61 -28.56
C PRO A 27 -15.67 17.12 -27.23
N ALA A 28 -15.30 18.41 -27.22
CA ALA A 28 -14.84 19.11 -26.04
C ALA A 28 -15.94 19.10 -24.95
N HIS A 29 -15.75 18.28 -23.91
CA HIS A 29 -16.56 18.40 -22.71
C HIS A 29 -16.38 19.80 -22.12
N LYS A 30 -17.50 20.52 -21.97
CA LYS A 30 -17.58 21.86 -21.39
C LYS A 30 -16.81 21.89 -20.06
N VAL A 31 -15.73 22.66 -20.03
CA VAL A 31 -14.99 23.02 -18.82
C VAL A 31 -15.94 23.78 -17.90
N ARG A 32 -16.47 23.12 -16.87
CA ARG A 32 -17.25 23.79 -15.83
C ARG A 32 -16.30 24.70 -15.05
N SER A 33 -16.66 25.97 -14.90
CA SER A 33 -16.02 26.89 -13.96
C SER A 33 -16.18 26.32 -12.54
N VAL A 34 -15.07 25.91 -11.93
CA VAL A 34 -15.08 25.29 -10.60
C VAL A 34 -15.13 26.38 -9.55
N THR A 35 -16.29 26.55 -8.91
CA THR A 35 -16.33 27.15 -7.56
C THR A 35 -15.42 26.31 -6.66
N PRO A 36 -14.51 26.88 -5.87
CA PRO A 36 -13.63 26.09 -5.01
C PRO A 36 -14.49 25.21 -4.10
N LEU A 37 -14.36 23.89 -4.25
CA LEU A 37 -14.92 22.95 -3.29
C LEU A 37 -14.22 23.19 -1.95
N ASP A 38 -14.95 23.09 -0.83
CA ASP A 38 -14.43 23.47 0.48
C ASP A 38 -13.17 22.70 0.87
N HIS A 39 -12.91 21.51 0.31
CA HIS A 39 -11.69 20.72 0.55
C HIS A 39 -10.51 21.10 -0.35
N LEU A 40 -10.68 21.95 -1.36
CA LEU A 40 -9.66 22.33 -2.34
C LEU A 40 -9.21 23.79 -2.19
N ILE A 41 -7.91 24.02 -2.38
CA ILE A 41 -7.35 25.35 -2.64
C ILE A 41 -6.84 25.38 -4.07
N SER A 42 -7.48 26.19 -4.90
CA SER A 42 -7.13 26.34 -6.31
C SER A 42 -5.77 27.01 -6.49
N PHE A 43 -4.99 26.55 -7.47
CA PHE A 43 -3.76 27.18 -7.91
C PHE A 43 -4.08 28.27 -8.94
N PRO A 44 -3.88 29.57 -8.62
CA PRO A 44 -4.25 30.66 -9.53
C PRO A 44 -3.62 30.49 -10.92
N GLY A 45 -4.41 30.72 -11.97
CA GLY A 45 -3.95 30.60 -13.36
C GLY A 45 -3.77 29.17 -13.87
N THR A 46 -4.18 28.15 -13.11
CA THR A 46 -4.12 26.74 -13.53
C THR A 46 -5.47 26.03 -13.33
N HIS A 47 -5.57 24.79 -13.83
CA HIS A 47 -6.72 23.90 -13.59
C HIS A 47 -6.49 22.95 -12.41
N TRP A 48 -5.45 23.18 -11.62
CA TRP A 48 -5.09 22.33 -10.49
C TRP A 48 -5.48 22.99 -9.18
N GLY A 49 -5.67 22.15 -8.17
CA GLY A 49 -5.81 22.57 -6.79
C GLY A 49 -5.14 21.55 -5.88
N VAL A 50 -4.90 21.94 -4.64
CA VAL A 50 -4.40 21.04 -3.59
C VAL A 50 -5.53 20.74 -2.62
N TRP A 51 -5.60 19.51 -2.14
CA TRP A 51 -6.40 19.19 -0.97
C TRP A 51 -5.92 20.01 0.22
N ARG A 52 -6.86 20.54 1.03
CA ARG A 52 -6.50 21.29 2.24
C ARG A 52 -5.68 20.43 3.19
N TRP A 53 -6.07 19.18 3.40
CA TRP A 53 -5.35 18.26 4.26
C TRP A 53 -4.14 17.65 3.53
N PHE A 54 -3.02 17.57 4.24
CA PHE A 54 -1.85 16.82 3.81
C PHE A 54 -1.30 16.01 4.99
N ALA A 55 -0.72 14.85 4.69
CA ALA A 55 -0.02 14.04 5.68
C ALA A 55 1.42 14.57 5.86
N LEU A 56 1.83 14.75 7.11
CA LEU A 56 3.22 14.99 7.48
C LEU A 56 3.86 13.68 7.90
N ARG A 57 4.91 13.26 7.19
CA ARG A 57 5.68 12.06 7.52
C ARG A 57 7.02 12.48 8.11
N GLY A 58 7.35 11.98 9.30
CA GLY A 58 8.59 12.33 9.99
C GLY A 58 9.21 11.13 10.71
N ALA A 59 10.53 11.18 10.87
CA ALA A 59 11.25 10.25 11.73
C ALA A 59 10.79 10.40 13.18
N GLY A 60 10.70 9.30 13.93
CA GLY A 60 10.30 9.35 15.33
C GLY A 60 11.44 9.71 16.28
N PHE A 61 12.69 9.56 15.86
CA PHE A 61 13.87 9.92 16.63
C PHE A 61 14.56 11.15 16.00
N PRO A 62 15.19 12.02 16.81
CA PRO A 62 15.85 13.20 16.29
C PRO A 62 17.14 12.83 15.55
N ALA A 63 17.39 13.50 14.42
CA ALA A 63 18.62 13.32 13.63
C ALA A 63 19.91 13.56 14.43
N SER A 64 19.85 14.35 15.51
CA SER A 64 20.99 14.56 16.41
C SER A 64 21.52 13.27 17.04
N GLN A 65 20.71 12.21 17.20
CA GLN A 65 21.19 10.93 17.74
C GLN A 65 22.07 10.19 16.74
N VAL A 66 21.68 10.11 15.46
CA VAL A 66 22.52 9.44 14.46
C VAL A 66 23.80 10.24 14.16
N LEU A 67 23.74 11.57 14.28
CA LEU A 67 24.91 12.45 14.11
C LEU A 67 25.99 12.22 15.17
N GLN A 68 25.68 11.62 16.32
CA GLN A 68 26.68 11.23 17.32
C GLN A 68 27.64 10.14 16.81
N LEU A 69 27.25 9.40 15.76
CA LEU A 69 28.13 8.42 15.09
C LEU A 69 29.14 9.09 14.13
N ALA A 70 29.02 10.40 13.88
CA ALA A 70 29.94 11.09 12.99
C ALA A 70 31.35 11.14 13.60
N THR A 71 32.36 10.90 12.77
CA THR A 71 33.77 10.92 13.17
C THR A 71 34.58 11.83 12.23
N PRO A 72 34.40 13.17 12.31
CA PRO A 72 35.01 14.11 11.36
C PRO A 72 36.53 13.98 11.26
N ALA A 73 37.22 13.81 12.39
CA ALA A 73 38.67 13.62 12.41
C ALA A 73 39.15 12.38 11.63
N TYR A 74 38.36 11.29 11.62
CA TYR A 74 38.65 10.11 10.82
C TYR A 74 38.38 10.33 9.32
N ALA A 75 37.31 11.05 8.99
CA ALA A 75 37.03 11.45 7.61
C ALA A 75 38.14 12.36 7.05
N GLU A 76 38.54 13.40 7.79
CA GLU A 76 39.62 14.30 7.40
C GLU A 76 40.97 13.57 7.24
N ALA A 77 41.30 12.63 8.14
CA ALA A 77 42.51 11.80 8.01
C ALA A 77 42.43 10.87 6.78
N THR A 78 41.23 10.39 6.42
CA THR A 78 41.00 9.60 5.20
C THR A 78 41.23 10.45 3.96
N ASP A 79 40.66 11.66 3.91
CA ASP A 79 40.84 12.59 2.79
C ASP A 79 42.31 12.97 2.61
N ARG A 80 43.03 13.27 3.71
CA ARG A 80 44.48 13.52 3.69
C ARG A 80 45.25 12.31 3.13
N PHE A 81 44.95 11.11 3.60
CA PHE A 81 45.62 9.90 3.11
C PHE A 81 45.39 9.68 1.60
N LEU A 82 44.15 9.82 1.13
CA LEU A 82 43.80 9.66 -0.30
C LEU A 82 44.47 10.73 -1.19
N MET A 83 44.56 11.96 -0.70
CA MET A 83 45.28 13.04 -1.38
C MET A 83 46.76 12.70 -1.56
N TYR A 84 47.45 12.29 -0.50
CA TYR A 84 48.86 11.92 -0.58
C TYR A 84 49.11 10.62 -1.35
N GLU A 85 48.18 9.66 -1.34
CA GLU A 85 48.30 8.42 -2.13
C GLU A 85 48.19 8.69 -3.64
N ALA A 86 47.37 9.67 -4.04
CA ALA A 86 47.30 10.12 -5.43
C ALA A 86 48.60 10.81 -5.90
N GLU A 87 49.27 11.51 -4.98
CA GLU A 87 50.56 12.19 -5.20
C GLU A 87 51.73 11.24 -4.90
N SER A 88 51.99 10.31 -5.83
CA SER A 88 52.93 9.17 -5.71
C SER A 88 54.40 9.48 -5.31
N GLU A 89 54.78 10.76 -5.15
CA GLU A 89 56.15 11.22 -4.87
C GLU A 89 56.43 11.51 -3.38
N GLN A 90 55.44 11.35 -2.49
CA GLN A 90 55.51 11.77 -1.08
C GLN A 90 55.51 10.59 -0.08
N ALA A 91 56.46 9.66 -0.22
CA ALA A 91 56.49 8.41 0.57
C ALA A 91 56.47 8.61 2.09
N GLN A 92 57.15 9.64 2.60
CA GLN A 92 57.18 9.95 4.04
C GLN A 92 55.84 10.49 4.54
N GLN A 93 55.21 11.38 3.77
CA GLN A 93 53.89 11.93 4.06
C GLN A 93 52.81 10.84 4.00
N ILE A 94 52.89 9.91 3.04
CA ILE A 94 51.99 8.74 2.96
C ILE A 94 52.12 7.87 4.22
N GLN A 95 53.35 7.61 4.68
CA GLN A 95 53.56 6.80 5.89
C GLN A 95 53.00 7.50 7.15
N GLN A 96 53.21 8.81 7.28
CA GLN A 96 52.67 9.60 8.38
C GLN A 96 51.14 9.65 8.35
N ALA A 97 50.54 9.94 7.20
CA ALA A 97 49.10 9.97 7.00
C ALA A 97 48.46 8.59 7.26
N ARG A 98 49.13 7.49 6.89
CA ARG A 98 48.68 6.14 7.22
C ARG A 98 48.68 5.87 8.73
N ALA A 99 49.72 6.30 9.45
CA ALA A 99 49.79 6.14 10.90
C ALA A 99 48.69 6.95 11.60
N GLU A 100 48.48 8.20 11.17
CA GLU A 100 47.39 9.05 11.65
C GLU A 100 46.03 8.43 11.36
N LEU A 101 45.80 7.95 10.13
CA LEU A 101 44.56 7.27 9.73
C LEU A 101 44.27 6.05 10.61
N GLN A 102 45.28 5.24 10.91
CA GLN A 102 45.14 4.07 11.77
C GLN A 102 44.79 4.45 13.21
N GLU A 103 45.40 5.51 13.74
CA GLU A 103 45.08 6.03 15.07
C GLU A 103 43.63 6.57 15.12
N GLN A 104 43.23 7.38 14.14
CA GLN A 104 41.88 7.92 14.05
C GLN A 104 40.84 6.82 13.83
N TYR A 105 41.15 5.79 13.04
CA TYR A 105 40.28 4.62 12.87
C TYR A 105 40.00 3.91 14.20
N THR A 106 41.04 3.70 15.01
CA THR A 106 40.90 3.07 16.33
C THR A 106 40.04 3.92 17.26
N ARG A 107 40.28 5.24 17.32
CA ARG A 107 39.49 6.18 18.13
C ARG A 107 38.03 6.21 17.67
N ALA A 108 37.78 6.36 16.36
CA ALA A 108 36.46 6.38 15.74
C ALA A 108 35.68 5.08 16.01
N THR A 109 36.36 3.93 15.97
CA THR A 109 35.75 2.63 16.28
C THR A 109 35.26 2.57 17.72
N VAL A 110 36.09 2.96 18.69
CA VAL A 110 35.72 2.98 20.12
C VAL A 110 34.58 3.96 20.37
N GLN A 111 34.69 5.19 19.85
CA GLN A 111 33.67 6.23 19.99
C GLN A 111 32.32 5.78 19.43
N SER A 112 32.30 5.27 18.20
CA SER A 112 31.07 4.79 17.55
C SER A 112 30.44 3.65 18.34
N MET A 113 31.25 2.71 18.85
CA MET A 113 30.74 1.61 19.69
C MET A 113 30.17 2.09 21.03
N GLN A 114 30.75 3.12 21.65
CA GLN A 114 30.22 3.75 22.87
C GLN A 114 28.86 4.36 22.62
N VAL A 115 28.72 5.18 21.58
CA VAL A 115 27.45 5.78 21.17
C VAL A 115 26.39 4.71 20.88
N LEU A 116 26.74 3.67 20.12
CA LEU A 116 25.82 2.57 19.85
C LEU A 116 25.40 1.83 21.13
N SER A 117 26.30 1.71 22.11
CA SER A 117 26.04 1.08 23.39
C SER A 117 25.11 1.92 24.26
N GLU A 118 25.29 3.24 24.28
CA GLU A 118 24.39 4.18 24.96
C GLU A 118 22.99 4.12 24.35
N VAL A 119 22.87 4.25 23.03
CA VAL A 119 21.59 4.14 22.29
C VAL A 119 20.91 2.80 22.57
N ALA A 120 21.65 1.70 22.48
CA ALA A 120 21.13 0.35 22.70
C ALA A 120 20.61 0.10 24.12
N ARG A 121 21.08 0.86 25.12
CA ARG A 121 20.55 0.77 26.49
C ARG A 121 19.25 1.54 26.68
N THR A 122 18.95 2.52 25.82
CA THR A 122 17.73 3.32 25.97
C THR A 122 16.48 2.45 25.81
N ALA A 123 15.51 2.63 26.70
CA ALA A 123 14.21 1.94 26.67
C ALA A 123 13.49 2.18 25.34
N HIS A 124 13.43 3.45 24.92
CA HIS A 124 12.73 3.88 23.71
C HIS A 124 13.28 3.23 22.42
N PHE A 125 14.61 3.11 22.29
CA PHE A 125 15.21 2.42 21.15
C PHE A 125 14.88 0.94 21.15
N ARG A 126 14.98 0.27 22.31
CA ARG A 126 14.64 -1.16 22.44
C ARG A 126 13.16 -1.41 22.16
N GLU A 127 12.27 -0.54 22.64
CA GLU A 127 10.83 -0.57 22.33
C GLU A 127 10.58 -0.51 20.80
N ALA A 128 11.23 0.41 20.10
CA ALA A 128 11.09 0.55 18.64
C ALA A 128 11.58 -0.70 17.88
N VAL A 129 12.67 -1.31 18.35
CA VAL A 129 13.21 -2.55 17.76
C VAL A 129 12.29 -3.74 18.08
N LEU A 130 11.70 -3.83 19.29
CA LEU A 130 10.77 -4.91 19.65
C LEU A 130 9.56 -4.98 18.71
N TRP A 131 8.97 -3.83 18.37
CA TRP A 131 7.87 -3.74 17.39
C TRP A 131 8.22 -4.29 16.00
N GLN A 132 9.50 -4.25 15.61
CA GLN A 132 9.94 -4.68 14.28
C GLN A 132 10.62 -6.05 14.25
N ASN A 133 11.36 -6.39 15.29
CA ASN A 133 12.22 -7.57 15.35
C ASN A 133 12.65 -7.87 16.79
N ARG A 134 11.80 -8.57 17.55
CA ARG A 134 12.14 -9.08 18.90
C ARG A 134 13.44 -9.89 18.92
N GLY A 135 13.69 -10.67 17.87
CA GLY A 135 14.92 -11.44 17.71
C GLY A 135 16.19 -10.60 17.63
N ALA A 136 16.13 -9.38 17.08
CA ALA A 136 17.28 -8.48 17.05
C ALA A 136 17.68 -8.00 18.46
N VAL A 137 16.68 -7.74 19.31
CA VAL A 137 16.94 -7.37 20.71
C VAL A 137 17.66 -8.50 21.44
N ARG A 138 17.09 -9.71 21.39
CA ARG A 138 17.65 -10.89 22.07
C ARG A 138 19.01 -11.34 21.52
N ASN A 139 19.13 -11.42 20.20
CA ASN A 139 20.26 -12.13 19.56
C ASN A 139 21.39 -11.19 19.12
N ALA A 140 21.17 -9.86 19.09
CA ALA A 140 22.20 -8.91 18.66
C ALA A 140 22.43 -7.78 19.67
N ILE A 141 21.38 -7.10 20.14
CA ILE A 141 21.50 -5.98 21.08
C ILE A 141 22.03 -6.47 22.44
N THR A 142 21.39 -7.47 23.05
CA THR A 142 21.84 -8.00 24.35
C THR A 142 23.28 -8.52 24.30
N PRO A 143 23.70 -9.35 23.32
CA PRO A 143 25.09 -9.78 23.22
C PRO A 143 26.09 -8.66 22.91
N PHE A 144 25.65 -7.57 22.25
CA PHE A 144 26.49 -6.39 22.04
C PHE A 144 26.76 -5.65 23.35
N LEU A 145 25.72 -5.48 24.18
CA LEU A 145 25.82 -4.80 25.48
C LEU A 145 26.63 -5.58 26.52
N ASN A 146 26.65 -6.91 26.42
CA ASN A 146 27.39 -7.79 27.34
C ASN A 146 28.90 -7.88 27.06
N LYS A 147 29.40 -7.22 26.01
CA LYS A 147 30.83 -7.22 25.66
C LYS A 147 31.46 -5.86 25.96
N PRO A 148 32.70 -5.82 26.49
CA PRO A 148 33.41 -4.57 26.65
C PRO A 148 33.70 -3.94 25.28
N ILE A 149 33.73 -2.60 25.24
CA ILE A 149 34.13 -1.86 24.05
C ILE A 149 35.65 -1.71 24.08
N ILE A 150 36.30 -2.21 23.02
CA ILE A 150 37.76 -2.21 22.88
C ILE A 150 38.14 -1.77 21.46
N PRO A 151 39.37 -1.26 21.24
CA PRO A 151 39.89 -0.86 19.92
C PRO A 151 39.71 -1.88 18.78
N ASN A 152 39.88 -3.17 19.09
CA ASN A 152 39.81 -4.27 18.12
C ASN A 152 38.68 -5.23 18.51
N PRO A 153 37.41 -4.82 18.32
CA PRO A 153 36.26 -5.62 18.74
C PRO A 153 36.15 -6.89 17.90
N ALA A 154 35.64 -7.97 18.48
CA ALA A 154 35.41 -9.21 17.74
C ALA A 154 34.46 -9.00 16.55
N ARG A 155 34.61 -9.79 15.47
CA ARG A 155 33.76 -9.71 14.27
C ARG A 155 32.26 -9.72 14.60
N SER A 156 31.82 -10.57 15.53
CA SER A 156 30.42 -10.65 15.94
C SER A 156 29.90 -9.37 16.60
N GLN A 157 30.72 -8.71 17.45
CA GLN A 157 30.35 -7.44 18.07
C GLN A 157 30.23 -6.32 17.03
N ARG A 158 31.11 -6.30 16.02
CA ARG A 158 31.00 -5.36 14.89
C ARG A 158 29.71 -5.56 14.10
N ILE A 159 29.36 -6.80 13.78
CA ILE A 159 28.11 -7.13 13.08
C ILE A 159 26.88 -6.66 13.88
N HIS A 160 26.87 -6.88 15.20
CA HIS A 160 25.78 -6.42 16.05
C HIS A 160 25.72 -4.89 16.11
N GLY A 161 26.87 -4.21 16.25
CA GLY A 161 26.95 -2.75 16.20
C GLY A 161 26.43 -2.18 14.88
N GLN A 162 26.77 -2.80 13.74
CA GLN A 162 26.23 -2.41 12.43
C GLN A 162 24.71 -2.57 12.36
N LEU A 163 24.14 -3.61 12.97
CA LEU A 163 22.69 -3.77 13.03
C LEU A 163 22.02 -2.66 13.86
N ILE A 164 22.59 -2.32 15.01
CA ILE A 164 22.13 -1.21 15.87
C ILE A 164 22.19 0.11 15.10
N ALA A 165 23.30 0.36 14.40
CA ALA A 165 23.48 1.56 13.58
C ALA A 165 22.43 1.65 12.46
N LYS A 166 22.10 0.53 11.79
CA LYS A 166 21.04 0.48 10.77
C LYS A 166 19.67 0.83 11.33
N TYR A 167 19.33 0.34 12.52
CA TYR A 167 18.08 0.70 13.19
C TYR A 167 18.07 2.18 13.60
N LEU A 168 19.17 2.67 14.18
CA LEU A 168 19.28 4.08 14.56
C LEU A 168 19.14 5.01 13.36
N GLN A 169 19.86 4.72 12.27
CA GLN A 169 19.72 5.46 11.01
C GLN A 169 18.28 5.46 10.53
N ARG A 170 17.64 4.28 10.45
CA ARG A 170 16.23 4.18 10.04
C ARG A 170 15.32 5.08 10.88
N TYR A 171 15.42 5.02 12.21
CA TYR A 171 14.53 5.77 13.09
C TYR A 171 14.80 7.27 13.14
N CYS A 172 16.00 7.72 12.74
CA CYS A 172 16.39 9.12 12.75
C CYS A 172 16.26 9.81 11.40
N THR A 173 16.36 9.07 10.29
CA THR A 173 16.48 9.68 8.95
C THR A 173 15.44 9.21 7.95
N LYS A 174 14.70 8.14 8.24
CA LYS A 174 13.60 7.71 7.38
C LYS A 174 12.27 8.16 7.95
N ASN A 175 11.46 8.76 7.09
CA ASN A 175 10.06 9.09 7.35
C ASN A 175 9.15 7.87 7.10
N ASP A 176 9.58 6.70 7.60
CA ASP A 176 8.74 5.50 7.59
C ASP A 176 7.49 5.78 8.41
N THR A 177 6.32 5.62 7.83
CA THR A 177 5.06 5.83 8.55
C THR A 177 4.71 4.57 9.32
N ILE A 178 5.16 4.40 10.57
CA ILE A 178 4.85 3.26 11.44
C ILE A 178 5.18 3.54 12.92
N GLY A 179 4.24 3.20 13.81
CA GLY A 179 4.42 3.28 15.27
C GLY A 179 4.85 4.67 15.77
N PHE A 180 5.32 4.74 17.02
CA PHE A 180 5.82 5.99 17.59
C PHE A 180 7.16 6.45 16.99
N PHE A 181 7.92 5.53 16.37
CA PHE A 181 9.22 5.78 15.76
C PHE A 181 9.11 6.27 14.30
N GLY A 182 7.89 6.52 13.86
CA GLY A 182 7.53 7.08 12.56
C GLY A 182 6.05 7.50 12.55
N PRO A 183 5.62 8.41 13.46
CA PRO A 183 4.21 8.70 13.66
C PRO A 183 3.64 9.56 12.51
N VAL A 184 2.36 9.37 12.19
CA VAL A 184 1.64 10.19 11.21
C VAL A 184 1.38 11.57 11.79
N GLY A 185 1.85 12.62 11.14
CA GLY A 185 1.38 13.99 11.38
C GLY A 185 0.32 14.38 10.36
N TRP A 186 -0.50 15.35 10.71
CA TRP A 186 -1.47 15.98 9.79
C TRP A 186 -1.28 17.49 9.84
N GLY A 187 -1.35 18.12 8.68
CA GLY A 187 -1.40 19.57 8.56
C GLY A 187 -2.42 19.98 7.53
N CYS A 188 -2.76 21.26 7.53
CA CYS A 188 -3.68 21.81 6.54
C CYS A 188 -3.17 23.10 5.89
N TRP A 189 -3.55 23.30 4.63
CA TRP A 189 -3.36 24.54 3.92
C TRP A 189 -4.43 25.55 4.34
N VAL A 190 -3.99 26.78 4.61
CA VAL A 190 -4.85 27.92 4.95
C VAL A 190 -4.73 29.01 3.88
N SER A 191 -5.86 29.59 3.50
CA SER A 191 -5.93 30.65 2.49
C SER A 191 -5.59 32.05 3.04
N THR A 192 -5.63 32.21 4.36
CA THR A 192 -5.33 33.46 5.08
C THR A 192 -4.49 33.16 6.33
N GLY A 193 -3.71 34.14 6.78
CA GLY A 193 -2.87 34.00 7.97
C GLY A 193 -1.37 33.88 7.67
N ALA A 194 -0.62 33.31 8.62
CA ALA A 194 0.83 33.15 8.54
C ALA A 194 1.25 32.12 7.49
N ALA A 195 2.46 32.28 6.94
CA ALA A 195 3.03 31.34 5.96
C ALA A 195 3.27 29.94 6.54
N LEU A 196 3.56 29.85 7.84
CA LEU A 196 3.76 28.60 8.57
C LEU A 196 3.32 28.80 10.02
N THR A 197 2.51 27.89 10.54
CA THR A 197 2.27 27.76 11.98
C THR A 197 2.60 26.34 12.41
N VAL A 198 3.48 26.19 13.41
CA VAL A 198 3.84 24.91 14.01
C VAL A 198 3.63 25.03 15.52
N ARG A 199 2.70 24.25 16.08
CA ARG A 199 2.49 24.18 17.53
C ARG A 199 2.54 22.72 17.97
N PRO A 200 3.70 22.24 18.46
CA PRO A 200 3.79 20.94 19.09
C PRO A 200 2.89 20.89 20.33
N GLY A 201 2.21 19.76 20.53
CA GLY A 201 1.47 19.54 21.77
C GLY A 201 2.39 19.20 22.96
N PRO A 202 1.82 18.96 24.15
CA PRO A 202 2.59 18.68 25.37
C PRO A 202 3.30 17.32 25.35
N ARG A 203 2.99 16.44 24.38
CA ARG A 203 3.61 15.12 24.21
C ARG A 203 4.16 14.97 22.78
N LEU A 204 4.86 13.87 22.53
CA LEU A 204 5.29 13.51 21.17
C LEU A 204 4.10 13.02 20.32
N LEU A 205 3.19 12.29 20.95
CA LEU A 205 2.10 11.55 20.29
C LEU A 205 0.76 11.95 20.89
N ALA A 206 -0.21 12.19 20.02
CA ALA A 206 -1.60 12.42 20.39
C ALA A 206 -2.33 11.09 20.63
N THR A 207 -2.04 10.08 19.80
CA THR A 207 -2.66 8.74 19.89
C THR A 207 -1.63 7.65 19.57
N ARG A 208 -1.85 6.48 20.20
CA ARG A 208 -1.17 5.22 19.89
C ARG A 208 -2.25 4.15 19.79
N THR A 209 -2.30 3.41 18.69
CA THR A 209 -3.31 2.37 18.49
C THR A 209 -2.66 1.09 18.02
N VAL A 210 -2.93 0.00 18.74
CA VAL A 210 -2.49 -1.35 18.37
C VAL A 210 -3.61 -2.07 17.64
N TYR A 211 -3.34 -2.49 16.40
CA TYR A 211 -4.25 -3.21 15.53
C TYR A 211 -3.79 -4.65 15.34
N PHE A 212 -4.72 -5.57 15.07
CA PHE A 212 -4.39 -6.88 14.52
C PHE A 212 -4.02 -6.78 13.04
N GLU A 213 -3.00 -7.51 12.64
CA GLU A 213 -2.85 -7.91 11.24
C GLU A 213 -3.96 -8.91 10.89
N THR A 214 -4.62 -8.72 9.74
CA THR A 214 -5.80 -9.51 9.35
C THR A 214 -5.53 -11.01 9.29
N TRP A 215 -4.31 -11.42 8.90
CA TRP A 215 -3.98 -12.84 8.76
C TRP A 215 -4.10 -13.63 10.06
N GLY A 216 -3.82 -13.01 11.22
CA GLY A 216 -3.97 -13.69 12.51
C GLY A 216 -5.44 -14.00 12.80
N ILE A 217 -6.31 -13.06 12.43
CA ILE A 217 -7.77 -13.24 12.57
C ILE A 217 -8.32 -14.22 11.53
N ASP A 218 -7.79 -14.21 10.30
CA ASP A 218 -8.14 -15.21 9.28
C ASP A 218 -7.82 -16.63 9.77
N VAL A 219 -6.63 -16.84 10.34
CA VAL A 219 -6.24 -18.15 10.92
C VAL A 219 -7.18 -18.56 12.06
N LEU A 220 -7.54 -17.63 12.94
CA LEU A 220 -8.54 -17.91 13.98
C LEU A 220 -9.90 -18.30 13.36
N GLY A 221 -10.35 -17.57 12.34
CA GLY A 221 -11.58 -17.88 11.62
C GLY A 221 -11.58 -19.29 11.04
N GLU A 222 -10.47 -19.70 10.42
CA GLU A 222 -10.30 -21.06 9.88
C GLU A 222 -10.27 -22.14 10.97
N VAL A 223 -9.65 -21.87 12.12
CA VAL A 223 -9.66 -22.79 13.28
C VAL A 223 -11.06 -22.95 13.84
N LEU A 224 -11.82 -21.85 13.99
CA LEU A 224 -13.21 -21.91 14.43
C LEU A 224 -14.09 -22.68 13.43
N ALA A 225 -13.83 -22.57 12.13
CA ALA A 225 -14.54 -23.30 11.08
C ALA A 225 -14.24 -24.81 11.06
N GLN A 226 -13.23 -25.30 11.78
CA GLN A 226 -12.98 -26.75 11.94
C GLN A 226 -13.91 -27.41 12.96
N ASP A 227 -14.50 -26.64 13.88
CA ASP A 227 -15.52 -27.14 14.81
C ASP A 227 -16.84 -27.30 14.04
N SER A 228 -17.27 -28.54 13.85
CA SER A 228 -18.50 -28.86 13.11
C SER A 228 -19.77 -28.29 13.75
N ALA A 229 -19.73 -27.92 15.03
CA ALA A 229 -20.83 -27.19 15.67
C ALA A 229 -20.86 -25.71 15.27
N LEU A 230 -19.69 -25.11 14.97
CA LEU A 230 -19.54 -23.70 14.57
C LEU A 230 -19.70 -23.48 13.07
N LEU A 231 -19.21 -24.41 12.23
CA LEU A 231 -19.24 -24.27 10.77
C LEU A 231 -20.63 -23.92 10.17
N PRO A 232 -21.77 -24.45 10.68
CA PRO A 232 -23.10 -24.03 10.23
C PRO A 232 -23.42 -22.54 10.43
N TRP A 233 -22.68 -21.84 11.29
CA TRP A 233 -22.83 -20.40 11.54
C TRP A 233 -21.88 -19.54 10.69
N ALA A 234 -20.92 -20.16 9.99
CA ALA A 234 -20.10 -19.48 9.00
C ALA A 234 -20.94 -19.11 7.77
N ILE A 235 -20.45 -18.12 7.01
CA ILE A 235 -21.17 -17.52 5.90
C ILE A 235 -20.61 -18.10 4.58
N PRO A 236 -21.35 -18.99 3.89
CA PRO A 236 -20.92 -19.46 2.58
C PRO A 236 -21.09 -18.38 1.51
N ARG A 237 -20.09 -18.24 0.64
CA ARG A 237 -20.14 -17.35 -0.55
C ARG A 237 -19.59 -18.05 -1.79
N PRO A 238 -20.09 -17.75 -2.99
CA PRO A 238 -19.54 -18.25 -4.24
C PRO A 238 -18.13 -17.71 -4.48
N MET A 239 -17.35 -18.49 -5.22
CA MET A 239 -16.10 -17.99 -5.76
C MET A 239 -16.38 -16.90 -6.82
N PRO A 240 -15.58 -15.82 -6.85
CA PRO A 240 -15.91 -14.61 -7.62
C PRO A 240 -15.85 -14.77 -9.14
N PHE A 241 -15.29 -15.87 -9.63
CA PHE A 241 -15.15 -16.17 -11.05
C PHE A 241 -16.29 -17.03 -11.61
N LEU A 242 -17.30 -17.35 -10.78
CA LEU A 242 -18.42 -18.20 -11.15
C LEU A 242 -19.69 -17.39 -11.42
N SER A 243 -20.54 -17.91 -12.29
CA SER A 243 -21.92 -17.42 -12.47
C SER A 243 -22.87 -18.60 -12.69
N LEU A 244 -24.06 -18.51 -12.12
CA LEU A 244 -25.09 -19.53 -12.20
C LEU A 244 -26.29 -19.00 -12.99
N SER A 245 -26.70 -19.73 -14.02
CA SER A 245 -27.88 -19.45 -14.85
C SER A 245 -28.84 -20.65 -14.80
N GLY A 246 -29.88 -20.55 -13.98
CA GLY A 246 -30.73 -21.72 -13.66
C GLY A 246 -29.89 -22.81 -12.99
N THR A 247 -29.76 -23.98 -13.63
CA THR A 247 -28.90 -25.10 -13.18
C THR A 247 -27.53 -25.12 -13.85
N THR A 248 -27.24 -24.17 -14.74
CA THR A 248 -26.00 -24.14 -15.52
C THR A 248 -24.96 -23.26 -14.82
N LEU A 249 -23.87 -23.87 -14.35
CA LEU A 249 -22.75 -23.18 -13.73
C LEU A 249 -21.70 -22.83 -14.78
N HIS A 250 -21.48 -21.54 -14.99
CA HIS A 250 -20.41 -20.99 -15.81
C HIS A 250 -19.11 -20.97 -15.00
N VAL A 251 -18.12 -21.70 -15.50
CA VAL A 251 -16.76 -21.76 -14.94
C VAL A 251 -15.79 -21.32 -16.04
N PRO A 252 -14.82 -20.43 -15.77
CA PRO A 252 -13.90 -19.96 -16.80
C PRO A 252 -13.13 -21.10 -17.46
N PHE A 253 -12.86 -20.96 -18.77
CA PHE A 253 -12.06 -21.87 -19.61
C PHE A 253 -12.60 -23.29 -19.84
N VAL A 254 -13.73 -23.67 -19.25
CA VAL A 254 -14.34 -25.00 -19.45
C VAL A 254 -15.76 -24.86 -19.97
N GLN A 255 -16.30 -25.96 -20.49
CA GLN A 255 -17.72 -26.01 -20.84
C GLN A 255 -18.57 -25.80 -19.58
N PRO A 256 -19.70 -25.07 -19.67
CA PRO A 256 -20.59 -24.89 -18.54
C PRO A 256 -21.01 -26.24 -17.93
N LEU A 257 -21.00 -26.31 -16.60
CA LEU A 257 -21.33 -27.52 -15.86
C LEU A 257 -22.83 -27.53 -15.54
N GLN A 258 -23.47 -28.69 -15.69
CA GLN A 258 -24.84 -28.88 -15.20
C GLN A 258 -24.81 -29.30 -13.74
N LEU A 259 -25.45 -28.50 -12.88
CA LEU A 259 -25.71 -28.83 -11.48
C LEU A 259 -27.08 -29.51 -11.36
N SER A 260 -27.29 -30.28 -10.30
CA SER A 260 -28.67 -30.67 -9.94
C SER A 260 -29.49 -29.44 -9.53
N SER A 261 -30.82 -29.55 -9.60
CA SER A 261 -31.77 -28.54 -9.11
C SER A 261 -31.46 -28.14 -7.65
N ALA A 262 -31.21 -29.13 -6.79
CA ALA A 262 -30.80 -28.93 -5.41
C ALA A 262 -29.45 -28.19 -5.26
N GLN A 263 -28.41 -28.62 -5.99
CA GLN A 263 -27.09 -27.96 -5.95
C GLN A 263 -27.15 -26.51 -6.43
N ALA A 264 -27.86 -26.25 -7.52
CA ALA A 264 -28.06 -24.90 -8.05
C ALA A 264 -28.80 -24.01 -7.05
N SER A 265 -29.85 -24.53 -6.42
CA SER A 265 -30.64 -23.80 -5.42
C SER A 265 -29.79 -23.42 -4.20
N VAL A 266 -29.02 -24.38 -3.66
CA VAL A 266 -28.13 -24.13 -2.51
C VAL A 266 -27.03 -23.12 -2.89
N LEU A 267 -26.40 -23.27 -4.06
CA LEU A 267 -25.38 -22.32 -4.53
C LEU A 267 -25.95 -20.90 -4.71
N ALA A 268 -27.14 -20.77 -5.30
CA ALA A 268 -27.82 -19.48 -5.45
C ALA A 268 -28.17 -18.82 -4.11
N ALA A 269 -28.39 -19.62 -3.07
CA ALA A 269 -28.65 -19.12 -1.72
C ALA A 269 -27.37 -18.70 -0.97
N CYS A 270 -26.18 -19.07 -1.44
CA CYS A 270 -24.92 -18.59 -0.88
C CYS A 270 -24.66 -17.18 -1.39
N ASP A 271 -25.06 -16.16 -0.63
CA ASP A 271 -24.91 -14.76 -1.04
C ASP A 271 -23.76 -14.03 -0.33
N GLY A 272 -23.03 -14.71 0.56
CA GLY A 272 -22.01 -14.08 1.37
C GLY A 272 -22.54 -13.18 2.50
N GLN A 273 -23.83 -13.24 2.82
CA GLN A 273 -24.44 -12.59 3.98
C GLN A 273 -25.09 -13.59 4.95
N ARG A 274 -25.78 -14.59 4.40
CA ARG A 274 -26.49 -15.60 5.20
C ARG A 274 -25.54 -16.63 5.78
N THR A 275 -25.78 -17.04 7.03
CA THR A 275 -25.11 -18.21 7.60
C THR A 275 -25.54 -19.48 6.88
N ALA A 276 -24.74 -20.56 6.92
CA ALA A 276 -25.16 -21.83 6.32
C ALA A 276 -26.49 -22.35 6.89
N ARG A 277 -26.79 -22.09 8.18
CA ARG A 277 -28.11 -22.38 8.76
C ARG A 277 -29.24 -21.56 8.14
N GLU A 278 -29.03 -20.26 7.93
CA GLU A 278 -30.03 -19.41 7.26
C GLU A 278 -30.23 -19.82 5.80
N VAL A 279 -29.16 -20.27 5.12
CA VAL A 279 -29.23 -20.88 3.78
C VAL A 279 -30.10 -22.14 3.83
N ALA A 280 -29.83 -23.06 4.76
CA ALA A 280 -30.63 -24.29 4.91
C ALA A 280 -32.10 -23.98 5.21
N GLN A 281 -32.38 -23.05 6.12
CA GLN A 281 -33.75 -22.61 6.43
C GLN A 281 -34.48 -22.04 5.21
N ALA A 282 -33.79 -21.24 4.39
CA ALA A 282 -34.38 -20.67 3.17
C ALA A 282 -34.66 -21.73 2.10
N ILE A 283 -33.79 -22.75 1.98
CA ILE A 283 -33.93 -23.84 1.00
C ILE A 283 -35.04 -24.82 1.41
N LEU A 284 -35.19 -25.10 2.70
CA LEU A 284 -36.18 -26.06 3.23
C LEU A 284 -37.60 -25.48 3.33
N GLN A 285 -37.84 -24.24 2.89
CA GLN A 285 -39.20 -23.70 2.85
C GLN A 285 -40.08 -24.52 1.88
N PRO A 286 -41.33 -24.87 2.24
CA PRO A 286 -42.15 -25.85 1.51
C PRO A 286 -42.40 -25.54 0.02
N SER A 287 -42.25 -24.28 -0.38
CA SER A 287 -42.43 -23.81 -1.76
C SER A 287 -41.18 -23.93 -2.64
N ARG A 288 -40.04 -24.38 -2.10
CA ARG A 288 -38.72 -24.31 -2.76
C ARG A 288 -37.87 -25.58 -2.76
N SER A 289 -38.25 -26.65 -2.04
CA SER A 289 -37.30 -27.74 -1.76
C SER A 289 -37.67 -29.11 -2.32
N GLU A 290 -36.71 -29.71 -3.02
CA GLU A 290 -36.56 -31.16 -3.20
C GLU A 290 -35.88 -31.83 -1.97
N LEU A 291 -35.35 -31.03 -1.04
CA LEU A 291 -34.62 -31.48 0.15
C LEU A 291 -35.54 -31.46 1.38
N ALA A 292 -35.39 -32.44 2.28
CA ALA A 292 -36.23 -32.58 3.46
C ALA A 292 -35.50 -32.21 4.75
N HIS A 293 -34.17 -32.27 4.76
CA HIS A 293 -33.37 -32.14 5.97
C HIS A 293 -32.18 -31.18 5.82
N GLU A 294 -31.86 -30.47 6.90
CA GLU A 294 -30.72 -29.55 6.96
C GLU A 294 -29.38 -30.24 6.64
N ALA A 295 -29.23 -31.50 7.04
CA ALA A 295 -28.04 -32.29 6.75
C ALA A 295 -27.78 -32.46 5.23
N GLU A 296 -28.83 -32.51 4.41
CA GLU A 296 -28.69 -32.62 2.95
C GLU A 296 -28.18 -31.32 2.34
N VAL A 297 -28.64 -30.17 2.84
CA VAL A 297 -28.14 -28.85 2.44
C VAL A 297 -26.66 -28.71 2.81
N PHE A 298 -26.27 -29.14 4.02
CA PHE A 298 -24.87 -29.11 4.46
C PHE A 298 -23.97 -30.05 3.66
N ALA A 299 -24.44 -31.25 3.29
CA ALA A 299 -23.71 -32.14 2.40
C ALA A 299 -23.44 -31.48 1.04
N ILE A 300 -24.42 -30.77 0.48
CA ILE A 300 -24.26 -30.01 -0.77
C ILE A 300 -23.25 -28.86 -0.58
N LEU A 301 -23.29 -28.13 0.54
CA LEU A 301 -22.29 -27.09 0.82
C LEU A 301 -20.88 -27.68 0.90
N ASP A 302 -20.71 -28.85 1.53
CA ASP A 302 -19.41 -29.54 1.58
C ASP A 302 -18.94 -29.99 0.19
N GLU A 303 -19.83 -30.52 -0.66
CA GLU A 303 -19.52 -30.86 -2.05
C GLU A 303 -19.07 -29.62 -2.85
N LEU A 304 -19.81 -28.52 -2.74
CA LEU A 304 -19.50 -27.26 -3.39
C LEU A 304 -18.17 -26.68 -2.89
N ARG A 305 -17.89 -26.77 -1.59
CA ARG A 305 -16.61 -26.36 -0.98
C ARG A 305 -15.46 -27.22 -1.48
N ALA A 306 -15.61 -28.55 -1.49
CA ALA A 306 -14.60 -29.49 -1.97
C ALA A 306 -14.28 -29.27 -3.45
N ALA A 307 -15.30 -28.96 -4.26
CA ALA A 307 -15.16 -28.57 -5.65
C ALA A 307 -14.65 -27.12 -5.86
N ARG A 308 -14.33 -26.39 -4.78
CA ARG A 308 -13.89 -24.98 -4.81
C ARG A 308 -14.87 -24.07 -5.56
N ARG A 309 -16.17 -24.25 -5.32
CA ARG A 309 -17.25 -23.41 -5.85
C ARG A 309 -17.71 -22.35 -4.86
N ILE A 310 -17.55 -22.61 -3.57
CA ILE A 310 -17.80 -21.67 -2.50
C ILE A 310 -16.60 -21.55 -1.56
N SER A 311 -16.51 -20.44 -0.85
CA SER A 311 -15.79 -20.33 0.42
C SER A 311 -16.83 -20.53 1.53
N TRP A 312 -16.48 -21.31 2.55
CA TRP A 312 -17.35 -21.56 3.70
C TRP A 312 -16.50 -21.66 4.96
N THR A 313 -16.26 -20.50 5.58
CA THR A 313 -15.43 -20.30 6.78
C THR A 313 -15.75 -18.92 7.38
N PHE A 314 -15.11 -18.57 8.51
CA PHE A 314 -15.28 -17.25 9.14
C PHE A 314 -14.28 -16.23 8.58
N GLU A 315 -14.56 -15.71 7.38
CA GLU A 315 -13.67 -14.75 6.71
C GLU A 315 -13.89 -13.31 7.19
N VAL A 316 -12.84 -12.49 7.21
CA VAL A 316 -12.91 -11.05 7.51
C VAL A 316 -12.37 -10.21 6.36
N SER A 317 -12.92 -9.00 6.14
CA SER A 317 -12.46 -8.10 5.08
C SER A 317 -11.05 -7.56 5.36
N MET A 318 -10.27 -7.33 4.30
CA MET A 318 -8.99 -6.59 4.40
C MET A 318 -9.19 -5.09 4.65
N GLU A 319 -10.40 -4.57 4.37
CA GLU A 319 -10.70 -3.14 4.45
C GLU A 319 -11.31 -2.74 5.80
N ASP A 320 -11.84 -3.70 6.56
CA ASP A 320 -12.25 -3.48 7.95
C ASP A 320 -11.01 -3.14 8.77
N TRP A 321 -10.96 -1.98 9.44
CA TRP A 321 -9.79 -1.58 10.24
C TRP A 321 -9.53 -2.52 11.44
N HIS A 322 -10.59 -3.11 11.95
CA HIS A 322 -10.61 -3.97 13.13
C HIS A 322 -11.14 -5.36 12.77
N PRO A 323 -10.27 -6.28 12.31
CA PRO A 323 -10.75 -7.57 11.81
C PRO A 323 -11.35 -8.41 12.95
N GLU A 324 -10.88 -8.21 14.19
CA GLU A 324 -11.45 -8.83 15.39
C GLU A 324 -12.91 -8.43 15.62
N ARG A 325 -13.27 -7.17 15.32
CA ARG A 325 -14.66 -6.71 15.44
C ARG A 325 -15.54 -7.30 14.34
N ALA A 326 -14.99 -7.45 13.14
CA ALA A 326 -15.69 -8.10 12.03
C ALA A 326 -15.97 -9.58 12.33
N LEU A 327 -14.99 -10.31 12.87
CA LEU A 327 -15.18 -11.68 13.31
C LEU A 327 -16.18 -11.76 14.48
N ARG A 328 -16.07 -10.89 15.49
CA ARG A 328 -17.02 -10.84 16.62
C ARG A 328 -18.47 -10.74 16.15
N ARG A 329 -18.77 -9.83 15.21
CA ARG A 329 -20.12 -9.66 14.65
C ARG A 329 -20.67 -10.95 14.04
N GLN A 330 -19.82 -11.77 13.42
CA GLN A 330 -20.23 -13.08 12.90
C GLN A 330 -20.51 -14.06 14.04
N LEU A 331 -19.63 -14.12 15.04
CA LEU A 331 -19.79 -15.02 16.19
C LEU A 331 -21.02 -14.68 17.05
N GLU A 332 -21.40 -13.41 17.14
CA GLU A 332 -22.60 -12.97 17.88
C GLU A 332 -23.91 -13.54 17.31
N ARG A 333 -23.92 -13.90 16.03
CA ARG A 333 -25.07 -14.52 15.33
C ARG A 333 -25.30 -15.98 15.75
N ILE A 334 -24.36 -16.61 16.45
CA ILE A 334 -24.48 -17.99 16.93
C ILE A 334 -25.60 -18.06 17.97
N MET A 335 -26.64 -18.84 17.70
CA MET A 335 -27.82 -18.91 18.58
C MET A 335 -27.60 -19.72 19.87
N PRO A 336 -27.00 -20.93 19.85
CA PRO A 336 -26.75 -21.65 21.09
C PRO A 336 -25.80 -20.83 21.97
N ALA A 337 -26.33 -20.31 23.08
CA ALA A 337 -25.61 -19.34 23.90
C ALA A 337 -24.26 -19.88 24.41
N SER A 338 -24.19 -21.17 24.75
CA SER A 338 -22.95 -21.84 25.16
C SER A 338 -21.91 -21.90 24.05
N LEU A 339 -22.34 -22.18 22.82
CA LEU A 339 -21.46 -22.24 21.65
C LEU A 339 -20.96 -20.85 21.26
N ARG A 340 -21.85 -19.86 21.28
CA ARG A 340 -21.51 -18.45 21.08
C ARG A 340 -20.48 -17.99 22.10
N GLN A 341 -20.72 -18.27 23.39
CA GLN A 341 -19.82 -17.87 24.45
C GLN A 341 -18.45 -18.51 24.28
N LYS A 342 -18.37 -19.82 24.00
CA LYS A 342 -17.11 -20.52 23.71
C LYS A 342 -16.33 -19.86 22.57
N ALA A 343 -17.00 -19.50 21.47
CA ALA A 343 -16.37 -18.87 20.32
C ALA A 343 -15.90 -17.44 20.64
N LEU A 344 -16.73 -16.65 21.33
CA LEU A 344 -16.39 -15.30 21.77
C LEU A 344 -15.24 -15.30 22.78
N ASP A 345 -15.25 -16.19 23.77
CA ASP A 345 -14.16 -16.34 24.75
C ASP A 345 -12.81 -16.63 24.06
N THR A 346 -12.84 -17.40 22.97
CA THR A 346 -11.64 -17.70 22.18
C THR A 346 -11.08 -16.44 21.53
N LEU A 347 -11.93 -15.59 20.94
CA LEU A 347 -11.53 -14.31 20.38
C LEU A 347 -11.10 -13.30 21.47
N ASP A 348 -11.84 -13.26 22.59
CA ASP A 348 -11.61 -12.36 23.72
C ASP A 348 -10.22 -12.58 24.33
N ARG A 349 -9.75 -13.83 24.43
CA ARG A 349 -8.39 -14.13 24.91
C ARG A 349 -7.31 -13.46 24.07
N LEU A 350 -7.46 -13.42 22.73
CA LEU A 350 -6.52 -12.69 21.87
C LEU A 350 -6.67 -11.18 22.01
N ASP A 351 -7.90 -10.67 22.06
CA ASP A 351 -8.13 -9.22 22.16
C ASP A 351 -7.64 -8.66 23.50
N ILE A 352 -7.82 -9.39 24.61
CA ILE A 352 -7.25 -9.06 25.92
C ILE A 352 -5.71 -8.99 25.83
N ALA A 353 -5.07 -9.97 25.19
CA ALA A 353 -3.63 -9.96 25.01
C ALA A 353 -3.17 -8.77 24.13
N ARG A 354 -3.91 -8.40 23.08
CA ARG A 354 -3.65 -7.19 22.29
C ARG A 354 -3.80 -5.91 23.13
N VAL A 355 -4.83 -5.84 23.98
CA VAL A 355 -5.04 -4.71 24.90
C VAL A 355 -3.87 -4.59 25.88
N ALA A 356 -3.35 -5.72 26.40
CA ALA A 356 -2.16 -5.72 27.25
C ALA A 356 -0.92 -5.21 26.50
N VAL A 357 -0.74 -5.58 25.22
CA VAL A 357 0.32 -5.02 24.36
C VAL A 357 0.18 -3.50 24.22
N ALA A 358 -1.04 -3.00 24.02
CA ALA A 358 -1.30 -1.56 23.95
C ALA A 358 -1.00 -0.84 25.28
N ALA A 359 -1.36 -1.47 26.41
CA ALA A 359 -1.13 -0.91 27.75
C ALA A 359 0.37 -0.84 28.12
N ALA A 360 1.21 -1.68 27.50
CA ALA A 360 2.65 -1.69 27.70
C ALA A 360 3.41 -0.57 26.97
N ALA A 361 2.70 0.34 26.28
CA ALA A 361 3.27 1.47 25.56
C ALA A 361 4.25 2.28 26.43
N GLY A 362 5.48 2.48 25.94
CA GLY A 362 6.53 3.21 26.65
C GLY A 362 7.32 2.40 27.68
N ASN A 363 7.03 1.10 27.84
CA ASN A 363 7.78 0.19 28.70
C ASN A 363 8.23 -1.05 27.89
N GLU A 364 9.51 -1.12 27.56
CA GLU A 364 10.07 -2.15 26.68
C GLU A 364 10.00 -3.57 27.28
N GLU A 365 10.10 -3.68 28.61
CA GLU A 365 10.06 -4.98 29.29
C GLU A 365 8.64 -5.54 29.30
N GLN A 366 7.67 -4.70 29.69
CA GLN A 366 6.24 -5.05 29.64
C GLN A 366 5.80 -5.32 28.20
N LEU A 367 6.30 -4.54 27.23
CA LEU A 367 5.97 -4.75 25.82
C LEU A 367 6.46 -6.12 25.34
N ASN A 368 7.72 -6.48 25.65
CA ASN A 368 8.25 -7.78 25.24
C ASN A 368 7.47 -8.94 25.86
N GLN A 369 7.09 -8.83 27.14
CA GLN A 369 6.28 -9.85 27.83
C GLN A 369 4.87 -9.95 27.25
N ALA A 370 4.22 -8.82 26.97
CA ALA A 370 2.87 -8.79 26.40
C ALA A 370 2.85 -9.36 24.98
N LEU A 371 3.85 -9.05 24.15
CA LEU A 371 3.99 -9.63 22.81
C LEU A 371 4.22 -11.15 22.90
N GLU A 372 5.08 -11.61 23.80
CA GLU A 372 5.30 -13.04 24.03
C GLU A 372 4.02 -13.75 24.47
N HIS A 373 3.27 -13.15 25.39
CA HIS A 373 2.00 -13.69 25.85
C HIS A 373 0.95 -13.76 24.73
N LEU A 374 0.86 -12.73 23.89
CA LEU A 374 -0.03 -12.73 22.72
C LEU A 374 0.35 -13.85 21.74
N GLU A 375 1.63 -13.97 21.41
CA GLU A 375 2.15 -15.02 20.51
C GLU A 375 1.88 -16.43 21.07
N ALA A 376 2.11 -16.64 22.37
CA ALA A 376 1.84 -17.91 23.04
C ALA A 376 0.35 -18.23 23.08
N THR A 377 -0.50 -17.23 23.34
CA THR A 377 -1.96 -17.37 23.34
C THR A 377 -2.47 -17.74 21.95
N PHE A 378 -1.95 -17.09 20.91
CA PHE A 378 -2.26 -17.43 19.52
C PHE A 378 -1.85 -18.85 19.16
N ALA A 379 -0.61 -19.25 19.49
CA ALA A 379 -0.13 -20.60 19.22
C ALA A 379 -0.94 -21.66 19.97
N TYR A 380 -1.33 -21.39 21.22
CA TYR A 380 -2.19 -22.27 22.01
C TYR A 380 -3.57 -22.46 21.39
N ILE A 381 -4.20 -21.36 20.94
CA ILE A 381 -5.56 -21.39 20.37
C ILE A 381 -5.57 -22.03 18.98
N THR A 382 -4.59 -21.70 18.14
CA THR A 382 -4.63 -22.02 16.70
C THR A 382 -3.77 -23.22 16.30
N GLY A 383 -2.82 -23.61 17.15
CA GLY A 383 -1.79 -24.60 16.79
C GLY A 383 -0.78 -24.09 15.74
N GLN A 384 -0.84 -22.82 15.35
CA GLN A 384 0.00 -22.22 14.31
C GLN A 384 1.09 -21.32 14.90
N ALA A 385 2.15 -21.08 14.11
CA ALA A 385 3.18 -20.12 14.48
C ALA A 385 2.65 -18.69 14.47
N ALA A 386 3.03 -17.89 15.47
CA ALA A 386 2.64 -16.48 15.60
C ALA A 386 3.44 -15.51 14.70
N ASN A 387 4.26 -16.03 13.79
CA ASN A 387 5.00 -15.25 12.81
C ASN A 387 4.97 -15.89 11.42
N ARG A 388 5.14 -15.07 10.38
CA ARG A 388 5.21 -15.51 8.99
C ARG A 388 6.18 -14.67 8.15
N GLY A 389 6.52 -15.17 6.96
CA GLY A 389 7.25 -14.37 5.96
C GLY A 389 8.66 -13.93 6.38
N ALA A 390 9.40 -14.81 7.07
CA ALA A 390 10.77 -14.53 7.50
C ALA A 390 11.65 -14.04 6.34
N GLY A 391 12.40 -12.96 6.56
CA GLY A 391 13.31 -12.37 5.56
C GLY A 391 12.65 -11.50 4.48
N LYS A 392 11.31 -11.34 4.47
CA LYS A 392 10.60 -10.49 3.50
C LYS A 392 10.23 -9.12 4.10
N THR A 393 10.43 -8.06 3.33
CA THR A 393 9.99 -6.69 3.66
C THR A 393 8.48 -6.55 3.44
N TYR A 394 7.78 -5.79 4.29
CA TYR A 394 6.33 -5.57 4.19
C TYR A 394 5.50 -6.85 4.12
N ALA A 395 5.82 -7.85 4.96
CA ALA A 395 5.18 -9.16 4.92
C ALA A 395 4.14 -9.41 6.03
N ALA A 396 3.74 -8.38 6.79
CA ALA A 396 2.85 -8.51 7.95
C ALA A 396 3.26 -9.69 8.85
N ARG A 397 4.49 -9.60 9.39
CA ARG A 397 5.20 -10.73 10.01
C ARG A 397 4.67 -11.08 11.41
N THR A 398 4.12 -10.12 12.12
CA THR A 398 3.62 -10.23 13.49
C THR A 398 2.09 -10.28 13.50
N LEU A 399 1.49 -10.63 14.65
CA LEU A 399 0.03 -10.66 14.84
C LEU A 399 -0.57 -9.26 14.97
N VAL A 400 0.21 -8.30 15.47
CA VAL A 400 -0.23 -6.93 15.73
C VAL A 400 0.80 -5.92 15.25
N TYR A 401 0.34 -4.71 14.98
CA TYR A 401 1.16 -3.54 14.67
C TYR A 401 0.63 -2.31 15.40
N GLU A 402 1.50 -1.32 15.58
CA GLU A 402 1.15 -0.02 16.17
C GLU A 402 1.16 1.07 15.09
N ASP A 403 0.14 1.91 15.11
CA ASP A 403 0.14 3.21 14.44
C ASP A 403 -0.12 4.34 15.42
N CYS A 404 0.60 5.44 15.21
CA CYS A 404 0.60 6.58 16.11
C CYS A 404 0.37 7.87 15.34
N ARG A 405 -0.33 8.81 15.97
CA ARG A 405 -0.48 10.18 15.48
C ARG A 405 0.42 11.13 16.25
N ARG A 406 1.14 11.99 15.55
CA ARG A 406 1.94 13.08 16.14
C ARG A 406 1.03 14.06 16.87
N ASP A 407 1.48 14.55 18.02
CA ASP A 407 0.84 15.65 18.73
C ASP A 407 1.33 16.98 18.15
N LEU A 408 0.69 17.42 17.07
CA LEU A 408 1.13 18.58 16.31
C LEU A 408 -0.07 19.28 15.66
N GLU A 409 -0.14 20.60 15.83
CA GLU A 409 -0.91 21.48 14.96
C GLU A 409 0.05 22.10 13.93
N LEU A 410 -0.25 21.90 12.65
CA LEU A 410 0.54 22.39 11.53
C LEU A 410 -0.38 23.04 10.49
N THR A 411 -0.09 24.30 10.15
CA THR A 411 -0.72 24.98 9.02
C THR A 411 0.32 25.58 8.08
N LEU A 412 0.05 25.49 6.77
CA LEU A 412 0.85 26.10 5.72
C LEU A 412 0.02 27.15 4.98
N GLY A 413 0.57 28.35 4.83
CA GLY A 413 -0.12 29.50 4.22
C GLY A 413 0.05 29.60 2.71
N SER A 414 -0.66 30.57 2.13
CA SER A 414 -0.68 30.83 0.68
C SER A 414 0.68 31.21 0.08
N ALA A 415 1.57 31.85 0.84
CA ALA A 415 2.91 32.20 0.36
C ALA A 415 3.74 30.96 -0.01
N LEU A 416 3.79 29.98 0.90
CA LEU A 416 4.50 28.72 0.70
C LEU A 416 3.85 27.88 -0.41
N LEU A 417 2.51 27.94 -0.50
CA LEU A 417 1.78 27.29 -1.58
C LEU A 417 2.12 27.89 -2.95
N ALA A 418 2.20 29.22 -3.05
CA ALA A 418 2.50 29.91 -4.30
C ALA A 418 3.87 29.51 -4.87
N GLU A 419 4.87 29.33 -4.00
CA GLU A 419 6.20 28.84 -4.41
C GLU A 419 6.18 27.40 -4.92
N LEU A 420 5.33 26.54 -4.36
CA LEU A 420 5.17 25.16 -4.81
C LEU A 420 4.43 25.05 -6.15
N VAL A 421 3.44 25.92 -6.38
CA VAL A 421 2.55 25.85 -7.55
C VAL A 421 3.33 25.88 -8.87
N SER A 422 4.29 26.80 -9.00
CA SER A 422 5.00 27.01 -10.28
C SER A 422 5.81 25.79 -10.74
N PRO A 423 6.73 25.22 -9.95
CA PRO A 423 7.46 24.01 -10.33
C PRO A 423 6.57 22.78 -10.41
N LEU A 424 5.61 22.59 -9.49
CA LEU A 424 4.73 21.41 -9.52
C LEU A 424 3.83 21.41 -10.76
N SER A 425 3.39 22.57 -11.25
CA SER A 425 2.54 22.66 -12.45
C SER A 425 3.19 22.02 -13.69
N LEU A 426 4.52 22.04 -13.79
CA LEU A 426 5.27 21.34 -14.85
C LEU A 426 5.03 19.82 -14.74
N LEU A 427 5.27 19.25 -13.55
CA LEU A 427 5.11 17.81 -13.29
C LEU A 427 3.66 17.34 -13.43
N LEU A 428 2.71 18.20 -13.03
CA LEU A 428 1.28 17.92 -13.17
C LEU A 428 0.87 17.85 -14.65
N ALA A 429 1.45 18.69 -15.52
CA ALA A 429 1.22 18.59 -16.96
C ALA A 429 1.74 17.26 -17.53
N SER A 430 2.96 16.84 -17.13
CA SER A 430 3.51 15.55 -17.55
C SER A 430 2.68 14.36 -17.05
N THR A 431 2.13 14.45 -15.84
CA THR A 431 1.23 13.43 -15.26
C THR A 431 -0.03 13.26 -16.07
N ARG A 432 -0.68 14.38 -16.45
CA ARG A 432 -1.88 14.35 -17.29
C ARG A 432 -1.59 13.69 -18.63
N TRP A 433 -0.47 14.05 -19.27
CA TRP A 433 -0.05 13.40 -20.51
C TRP A 433 0.23 11.92 -20.36
N PHE A 434 0.96 11.55 -19.30
CA PHE A 434 1.35 10.17 -19.05
C PHE A 434 0.12 9.28 -18.84
N THR A 435 -0.80 9.71 -17.97
CA THR A 435 -2.05 8.98 -17.70
C THR A 435 -2.97 8.92 -18.92
N TYR A 436 -3.11 10.02 -19.67
CA TYR A 436 -3.87 10.04 -20.93
C TYR A 436 -3.32 9.05 -21.96
N THR A 437 -2.00 9.08 -22.15
CA THR A 437 -1.32 8.27 -23.16
C THR A 437 -1.38 6.79 -22.78
N ILE A 438 -1.04 6.43 -21.54
CA ILE A 438 -1.06 5.03 -21.10
C ILE A 438 -2.47 4.44 -21.19
N ALA A 439 -3.51 5.20 -20.85
CA ALA A 439 -4.89 4.73 -20.99
C ALA A 439 -5.24 4.34 -22.44
N ARG A 440 -4.74 5.07 -23.44
CA ARG A 440 -4.93 4.71 -24.87
C ARG A 440 -4.21 3.41 -25.23
N PHE A 441 -2.99 3.19 -24.71
CA PHE A 441 -2.27 1.93 -24.90
C PHE A 441 -3.04 0.75 -24.31
N TYR A 442 -3.54 0.87 -23.07
CA TYR A 442 -4.34 -0.17 -22.44
C TYR A 442 -5.66 -0.41 -23.19
N ARG A 443 -6.43 0.64 -23.55
CA ARG A 443 -7.65 0.49 -24.36
C ARG A 443 -7.40 -0.25 -25.68
N LYS A 444 -6.29 0.02 -26.36
CA LYS A 444 -5.91 -0.68 -27.58
C LYS A 444 -5.58 -2.16 -27.32
N ALA A 445 -4.82 -2.47 -26.28
CA ALA A 445 -4.49 -3.85 -25.90
C ALA A 445 -5.76 -4.63 -25.52
N PHE A 446 -6.66 -3.98 -24.77
CA PHE A 446 -7.94 -4.51 -24.35
C PHE A 446 -8.85 -4.85 -25.54
N ARG A 447 -8.96 -3.92 -26.51
CA ARG A 447 -9.73 -4.15 -27.74
C ARG A 447 -9.16 -5.27 -28.59
N LYS A 448 -7.83 -5.30 -28.77
CA LYS A 448 -7.17 -6.38 -29.51
C LYS A 448 -7.54 -7.74 -28.90
N LYS A 449 -7.48 -7.86 -27.57
CA LYS A 449 -7.79 -9.13 -26.90
C LYS A 449 -9.26 -9.51 -27.00
N TYR A 450 -10.17 -8.54 -26.91
CA TYR A 450 -11.59 -8.76 -27.13
C TYR A 450 -11.86 -9.33 -28.53
N ILE A 451 -11.31 -8.69 -29.59
CA ILE A 451 -11.48 -9.15 -30.98
C ILE A 451 -10.97 -10.59 -31.16
N GLU A 452 -9.82 -10.94 -30.60
CA GLU A 452 -9.29 -12.32 -30.65
C GLU A 452 -10.26 -13.34 -30.02
N LEU A 453 -10.89 -12.98 -28.89
CA LEU A 453 -11.83 -13.86 -28.19
C LEU A 453 -13.17 -13.97 -28.92
N VAL A 454 -13.67 -12.88 -29.51
CA VAL A 454 -14.86 -12.89 -30.38
C VAL A 454 -14.62 -13.80 -31.59
N GLN A 455 -13.47 -13.67 -32.27
CA GLN A 455 -13.11 -14.51 -33.41
C GLN A 455 -13.00 -15.99 -33.04
N LYS A 456 -12.44 -16.29 -31.86
CA LYS A 456 -12.27 -17.68 -31.39
C LYS A 456 -13.60 -18.32 -30.96
N SER A 457 -14.50 -17.55 -30.35
CA SER A 457 -15.77 -18.06 -29.81
C SER A 457 -16.94 -17.98 -30.80
N GLY A 458 -16.86 -17.10 -31.80
CA GLY A 458 -17.98 -16.78 -32.69
C GLY A 458 -19.07 -15.91 -32.05
N SER A 459 -18.88 -15.45 -30.81
CA SER A 459 -19.84 -14.65 -30.05
C SER A 459 -19.32 -13.22 -29.85
N SER A 460 -20.19 -12.21 -30.04
CA SER A 460 -19.89 -10.81 -29.69
C SER A 460 -19.89 -10.56 -28.19
N THR A 461 -20.49 -11.46 -27.40
CA THR A 461 -20.50 -11.38 -25.93
C THR A 461 -19.41 -12.30 -25.38
N VAL A 462 -18.50 -11.73 -24.60
CA VAL A 462 -17.34 -12.45 -24.03
C VAL A 462 -17.48 -12.54 -22.51
N ASP A 463 -17.25 -13.72 -21.95
CA ASP A 463 -17.17 -13.92 -20.49
C ASP A 463 -16.03 -13.08 -19.89
N PHE A 464 -16.36 -12.18 -18.95
CA PHE A 464 -15.38 -11.23 -18.43
C PHE A 464 -14.32 -11.90 -17.56
N ALA A 465 -14.65 -12.97 -16.82
CA ALA A 465 -13.65 -13.72 -16.05
C ALA A 465 -12.57 -14.35 -16.95
N THR A 466 -12.98 -14.93 -18.09
CA THR A 466 -12.08 -15.43 -19.14
C THR A 466 -11.28 -14.29 -19.74
N TYR A 467 -11.90 -13.17 -20.10
CA TYR A 467 -11.20 -12.00 -20.62
C TYR A 467 -10.15 -11.45 -19.64
N TRP A 468 -10.53 -11.27 -18.37
CA TRP A 468 -9.69 -10.74 -17.29
C TRP A 468 -8.42 -11.55 -17.14
N SER A 469 -8.50 -12.89 -17.22
CA SER A 469 -7.34 -13.77 -17.10
C SER A 469 -6.20 -13.47 -18.08
N TRP A 470 -6.52 -12.90 -19.24
CA TRP A 470 -5.57 -12.54 -20.29
C TRP A 470 -5.01 -11.13 -20.12
N VAL A 471 -5.81 -10.21 -19.60
CA VAL A 471 -5.40 -8.81 -19.45
C VAL A 471 -4.81 -8.51 -18.07
N GLN A 472 -5.10 -9.31 -17.04
CA GLN A 472 -4.55 -9.15 -15.69
C GLN A 472 -3.01 -9.09 -15.65
N PRO A 473 -2.22 -9.82 -16.47
CA PRO A 473 -0.76 -9.74 -16.43
C PRO A 473 -0.21 -8.42 -16.97
N LEU A 474 -1.04 -7.57 -17.57
CA LEU A 474 -0.65 -6.24 -18.03
C LEU A 474 -0.59 -5.23 -16.86
N PHE A 475 -1.04 -5.60 -15.65
CA PHE A 475 -1.12 -4.72 -14.48
C PHE A 475 -0.05 -5.06 -13.42
N PRO A 476 0.45 -4.05 -12.67
CA PRO A 476 1.51 -4.25 -11.66
C PRO A 476 1.16 -5.19 -10.50
N ALA A 477 -0.13 -5.36 -10.21
CA ALA A 477 -0.63 -6.22 -9.13
C ALA A 477 -0.46 -7.73 -9.42
N VAL A 478 -0.05 -8.09 -10.64
CA VAL A 478 0.09 -9.46 -11.13
C VAL A 478 1.46 -9.61 -11.81
N PRO A 479 2.21 -10.70 -11.56
CA PRO A 479 3.46 -10.95 -12.28
C PRO A 479 3.25 -10.97 -13.81
N GLY A 480 4.02 -10.18 -14.56
CA GLY A 480 3.89 -10.08 -16.01
C GLY A 480 4.71 -8.94 -16.63
N GLN A 481 4.66 -8.81 -17.97
CA GLN A 481 5.24 -7.67 -18.68
C GLN A 481 4.27 -6.49 -18.63
N LEU A 482 4.65 -5.43 -17.91
CA LEU A 482 3.77 -4.29 -17.72
C LEU A 482 3.71 -3.47 -19.00
N LEU A 483 2.50 -3.15 -19.46
CA LEU A 483 2.35 -2.34 -20.66
C LEU A 483 2.95 -0.94 -20.48
N ILE A 484 3.01 -0.45 -19.24
CA ILE A 484 3.65 0.82 -18.88
C ILE A 484 5.14 0.88 -19.22
N ASP A 485 5.85 -0.25 -19.19
CA ASP A 485 7.29 -0.31 -19.48
C ASP A 485 7.59 0.08 -20.93
N THR A 486 6.59 -0.08 -21.82
CA THR A 486 6.71 0.34 -23.22
C THR A 486 6.63 1.86 -23.41
N LEU A 487 6.03 2.59 -22.46
CA LEU A 487 5.87 4.06 -22.52
C LEU A 487 7.00 4.79 -21.78
N LEU A 488 7.63 4.13 -20.81
CA LEU A 488 8.64 4.76 -19.95
C LEU A 488 9.82 5.38 -20.73
N PRO A 489 10.42 4.72 -21.75
CA PRO A 489 11.50 5.31 -22.53
C PRO A 489 11.08 6.60 -23.26
N GLU A 490 9.85 6.64 -23.78
CA GLU A 490 9.32 7.84 -24.45
C GLU A 490 9.06 8.97 -23.45
N PHE A 491 8.56 8.65 -22.25
CA PHE A 491 8.39 9.63 -21.17
C PHE A 491 9.75 10.23 -20.74
N GLN A 492 10.77 9.38 -20.58
CA GLN A 492 12.13 9.81 -20.26
C GLN A 492 12.74 10.65 -21.39
N LYS A 493 12.55 10.25 -22.66
CA LYS A 493 13.02 11.00 -23.83
C LYS A 493 12.42 12.40 -23.90
N ARG A 494 11.12 12.55 -23.60
CA ARG A 494 10.43 13.86 -23.55
C ARG A 494 11.03 14.75 -22.47
N TRP A 495 11.22 14.23 -21.26
CA TRP A 495 11.88 14.97 -20.19
C TRP A 495 13.33 15.34 -20.54
N ALA A 496 14.09 14.43 -21.14
CA ALA A 496 15.45 14.69 -21.60
C ALA A 496 15.49 15.83 -22.64
N ALA A 497 14.53 15.87 -23.56
CA ALA A 497 14.41 16.95 -24.55
C ALA A 497 14.05 18.31 -23.92
N ILE A 498 13.18 18.32 -22.89
CA ILE A 498 12.78 19.55 -22.18
C ILE A 498 13.96 20.13 -21.41
N LEU A 499 14.63 19.29 -20.61
CA LEU A 499 15.73 19.69 -19.75
C LEU A 499 16.98 20.00 -20.59
N ASN A 500 17.26 19.23 -21.65
CA ASN A 500 18.44 19.39 -22.50
C ASN A 500 19.73 19.48 -21.67
N ILE A 501 19.97 18.45 -20.85
CA ILE A 501 21.07 18.42 -19.87
C ILE A 501 22.42 18.39 -20.60
N PRO A 502 23.34 19.34 -20.35
CA PRO A 502 24.66 19.33 -20.99
C PRO A 502 25.52 18.15 -20.55
N ALA A 503 26.35 17.63 -21.47
CA ALA A 503 27.27 16.53 -21.17
C ALA A 503 28.25 16.91 -20.04
N GLY A 504 28.50 15.97 -19.13
CA GLY A 504 29.41 16.15 -18.00
C GLY A 504 28.85 16.96 -16.82
N GLN A 505 27.62 17.47 -16.90
CA GLN A 505 26.99 18.19 -15.79
C GLN A 505 26.27 17.21 -14.85
N SER A 506 26.58 17.31 -13.55
CA SER A 506 25.89 16.57 -12.48
C SER A 506 24.76 17.38 -11.83
N ARG A 507 24.70 18.69 -12.08
CA ARG A 507 23.68 19.61 -11.58
C ARG A 507 23.34 20.65 -12.65
N VAL A 508 22.05 20.91 -12.81
CA VAL A 508 21.51 21.90 -13.75
C VAL A 508 20.44 22.75 -13.05
N HIS A 509 20.27 23.97 -13.53
CA HIS A 509 19.35 24.95 -12.96
C HIS A 509 18.47 25.50 -14.07
N TYR A 510 17.17 25.55 -13.81
CA TYR A 510 16.17 26.12 -14.71
C TYR A 510 15.17 26.92 -13.90
N THR A 511 14.57 27.92 -14.53
CA THR A 511 13.37 28.55 -13.99
C THR A 511 12.12 27.85 -14.52
N SER A 512 11.03 27.84 -13.75
CA SER A 512 9.75 27.31 -14.24
C SER A 512 9.27 28.05 -15.49
N GLN A 513 9.55 29.36 -15.59
CA GLN A 513 9.22 30.18 -16.75
C GLN A 513 9.95 29.73 -18.02
N GLU A 514 11.23 29.35 -17.93
CA GLU A 514 12.00 28.82 -19.07
C GLU A 514 11.42 27.50 -19.59
N LEU A 515 11.01 26.60 -18.69
CA LEU A 515 10.54 25.27 -19.07
C LEU A 515 9.07 25.26 -19.52
N GLN A 516 8.26 26.21 -19.03
CA GLN A 516 6.80 26.21 -19.22
C GLN A 516 6.35 26.08 -20.69
N PRO A 517 6.91 26.81 -21.69
CA PRO A 517 6.46 26.69 -23.08
C PRO A 517 6.71 25.28 -23.65
N ARG A 518 7.90 24.71 -23.40
CA ARG A 518 8.25 23.35 -23.85
C ARG A 518 7.39 22.29 -23.18
N MET A 519 7.07 22.48 -21.89
CA MET A 519 6.17 21.59 -21.16
C MET A 519 4.76 21.58 -21.75
N GLN A 520 4.21 22.75 -22.06
CA GLN A 520 2.88 22.88 -22.65
C GLN A 520 2.79 22.27 -24.06
N GLU A 521 3.87 22.32 -24.83
CA GLU A 521 3.95 21.70 -26.15
C GLU A 521 4.13 20.17 -26.06
N ILE A 522 5.16 19.71 -25.35
CA ILE A 522 5.59 18.29 -25.34
C ILE A 522 4.64 17.41 -24.53
N PHE A 523 4.07 17.92 -23.43
CA PHE A 523 3.15 17.19 -22.56
C PHE A 523 1.70 17.68 -22.69
N ARG A 524 1.31 18.11 -23.89
CA ARG A 524 -0.08 18.47 -24.17
C ARG A 524 -1.00 17.25 -24.07
N ALA A 525 -1.98 17.30 -23.17
CA ALA A 525 -3.04 16.30 -23.08
C ALA A 525 -4.37 16.93 -22.65
N PRO A 526 -5.51 16.47 -23.21
CA PRO A 526 -6.80 17.12 -22.99
C PRO A 526 -7.37 16.88 -21.58
N HIS A 527 -7.09 15.73 -20.98
CA HIS A 527 -7.59 15.32 -19.66
C HIS A 527 -6.78 14.14 -19.11
N ALA A 528 -7.06 13.70 -17.89
CA ALA A 528 -6.47 12.48 -17.33
C ALA A 528 -7.00 11.20 -18.05
N GLY A 529 -6.26 10.10 -18.00
CA GLY A 529 -6.61 8.88 -18.74
C GLY A 529 -7.85 8.11 -18.25
N TRP A 530 -8.11 8.20 -16.95
CA TRP A 530 -9.25 7.59 -16.23
C TRP A 530 -9.66 8.48 -15.05
N PRO A 531 -10.85 8.31 -14.45
CA PRO A 531 -11.37 9.24 -13.45
C PRO A 531 -10.45 9.47 -12.24
N SER A 532 -9.92 8.41 -11.62
CA SER A 532 -9.02 8.54 -10.45
C SER A 532 -7.61 9.05 -10.79
N ALA A 533 -7.23 9.16 -12.06
CA ALA A 533 -5.99 9.82 -12.47
C ALA A 533 -6.03 11.35 -12.35
N CYS A 534 -7.09 11.92 -11.77
CA CYS A 534 -7.14 13.33 -11.39
C CYS A 534 -6.16 13.67 -10.26
N TYR A 535 -5.72 12.69 -9.46
CA TYR A 535 -4.79 12.90 -8.35
C TYR A 535 -3.33 12.84 -8.80
N ALA A 536 -2.53 13.71 -8.20
CA ALA A 536 -1.07 13.61 -8.16
C ALA A 536 -0.62 13.90 -6.74
N SER A 537 0.18 13.01 -6.16
CA SER A 537 0.63 13.11 -4.77
C SER A 537 2.16 13.29 -4.72
N PRO A 538 2.66 14.53 -4.64
CA PRO A 538 4.09 14.80 -4.43
C PRO A 538 4.48 14.66 -2.95
N ASP A 539 5.55 13.93 -2.68
CA ASP A 539 6.26 14.01 -1.41
C ASP A 539 7.19 15.23 -1.45
N VAL A 540 6.89 16.25 -0.66
CA VAL A 540 7.69 17.50 -0.59
C VAL A 540 8.35 17.62 0.77
N LEU A 541 9.67 17.82 0.78
CA LEU A 541 10.45 18.15 1.96
C LEU A 541 10.78 19.65 1.96
N ILE A 542 10.75 20.26 3.15
CA ILE A 542 11.23 21.64 3.36
C ILE A 542 12.59 21.55 4.06
N ALA A 543 13.65 21.91 3.35
CA ALA A 543 15.00 21.97 3.88
C ALA A 543 15.28 23.38 4.43
N ALA A 544 15.36 23.50 5.75
CA ALA A 544 15.64 24.75 6.46
C ALA A 544 16.39 24.46 7.76
N THR A 545 17.07 25.47 8.31
CA THR A 545 17.77 25.36 9.60
C THR A 545 16.84 25.51 10.80
N SER A 546 15.65 26.11 10.62
CA SER A 546 14.66 26.37 11.67
C SER A 546 13.31 26.76 11.07
N THR A 547 12.26 26.80 11.90
CA THR A 547 10.94 27.35 11.52
C THR A 547 11.01 28.84 11.22
N GLU A 548 11.86 29.58 11.93
CA GLU A 548 12.08 31.01 11.70
C GLU A 548 12.78 31.27 10.37
N ALA A 549 13.68 30.38 9.94
CA ALA A 549 14.29 30.42 8.61
C ALA A 549 13.23 30.26 7.52
N ILE A 550 12.27 29.34 7.69
CA ILE A 550 11.15 29.19 6.75
C ILE A 550 10.34 30.50 6.65
N LEU A 551 10.02 31.11 7.81
CA LEU A 551 9.26 32.37 7.85
C LEU A 551 10.00 33.56 7.21
N ARG A 552 11.33 33.52 7.14
CA ARG A 552 12.14 34.54 6.43
C ARG A 552 12.37 34.24 4.95
N GLY A 553 11.95 33.08 4.45
CA GLY A 553 12.25 32.63 3.08
C GLY A 553 13.59 31.90 2.93
N ASP A 554 14.29 31.60 4.03
CA ASP A 554 15.59 30.93 4.04
C ASP A 554 15.43 29.39 4.01
N TYR A 555 14.88 28.84 2.92
CA TYR A 555 14.65 27.40 2.76
C TYR A 555 14.76 26.93 1.31
N ALA A 556 14.80 25.61 1.13
CA ALA A 556 14.65 24.96 -0.16
C ALA A 556 13.51 23.93 -0.11
N LEU A 557 12.71 23.88 -1.18
CA LEU A 557 11.73 22.83 -1.41
C LEU A 557 12.40 21.70 -2.18
N VAL A 558 12.34 20.49 -1.63
CA VAL A 558 12.93 19.30 -2.23
C VAL A 558 11.82 18.31 -2.55
N LEU A 559 11.65 18.00 -3.82
CA LEU A 559 10.75 16.93 -4.25
C LEU A 559 11.41 15.57 -3.96
N GLY A 560 10.73 14.74 -3.19
CA GLY A 560 11.07 13.33 -3.00
C GLY A 560 10.45 12.49 -4.11
N GLU A 561 9.50 11.63 -3.76
CA GLU A 561 8.74 10.83 -4.72
C GLU A 561 7.55 11.64 -5.30
N PHE A 562 7.15 11.29 -6.52
CA PHE A 562 6.00 11.90 -7.17
C PHE A 562 5.05 10.81 -7.69
N HIS A 563 3.99 10.58 -6.93
CA HIS A 563 3.03 9.52 -7.23
C HIS A 563 1.95 10.03 -8.19
N GLN A 564 1.96 9.48 -9.40
CA GLN A 564 1.12 9.92 -10.51
C GLN A 564 -0.19 9.12 -10.59
N GLY A 565 -1.32 9.80 -10.72
CA GLY A 565 -2.63 9.17 -10.94
C GLY A 565 -3.16 8.40 -9.73
N THR A 566 -2.71 8.73 -8.52
CA THR A 566 -3.10 8.07 -7.28
C THR A 566 -3.20 9.06 -6.12
N ASN A 567 -4.15 8.82 -5.24
CA ASN A 567 -4.28 9.52 -3.97
C ASN A 567 -3.55 8.74 -2.89
N THR A 568 -2.35 9.18 -2.50
CA THR A 568 -1.56 8.49 -1.48
C THR A 568 -2.13 8.63 -0.07
N LEU A 569 -3.13 9.50 0.15
CA LEU A 569 -3.84 9.59 1.42
C LEU A 569 -4.86 8.46 1.62
N ASP A 570 -5.13 7.65 0.60
CA ASP A 570 -6.11 6.55 0.62
C ASP A 570 -5.68 5.36 1.49
N PHE A 571 -4.46 5.33 2.03
CA PHE A 571 -4.02 4.20 2.85
C PHE A 571 -4.65 4.21 4.25
N ILE A 572 -5.09 3.03 4.73
CA ILE A 572 -5.58 2.83 6.12
C ILE A 572 -4.61 3.44 7.15
N ALA A 573 -3.30 3.27 6.95
CA ALA A 573 -2.25 3.84 7.80
C ALA A 573 -2.39 5.34 8.06
N LEU A 574 -2.89 6.10 7.08
CA LEU A 574 -3.09 7.53 7.16
C LEU A 574 -4.50 7.84 7.64
N VAL A 575 -5.52 7.32 6.95
CA VAL A 575 -6.93 7.63 7.24
C VAL A 575 -7.30 7.29 8.68
N ALA A 576 -6.86 6.15 9.21
CA ALA A 576 -7.13 5.75 10.60
C ALA A 576 -6.46 6.67 11.63
N GLN A 577 -5.44 7.44 11.23
CA GLN A 577 -4.76 8.43 12.08
C GLN A 577 -5.22 9.87 11.79
N HIS A 578 -6.15 10.10 10.85
CA HIS A 578 -6.69 11.44 10.62
C HIS A 578 -7.54 11.88 11.83
N PRO A 579 -7.45 13.14 12.29
CA PRO A 579 -8.29 13.63 13.39
C PRO A 579 -9.79 13.56 13.08
N VAL A 580 -10.16 13.73 11.81
CA VAL A 580 -11.55 13.72 11.35
C VAL A 580 -11.65 12.93 10.02
N PRO A 581 -11.61 11.59 10.02
CA PRO A 581 -11.51 10.81 8.77
C PRO A 581 -12.64 11.08 7.76
N SER A 582 -13.79 11.54 8.24
CA SER A 582 -14.92 11.93 7.40
C SER A 582 -14.60 13.07 6.43
N ASP A 583 -13.68 13.97 6.75
CA ASP A 583 -13.29 15.07 5.86
C ASP A 583 -12.62 14.54 4.58
N LEU A 584 -11.78 13.51 4.72
CA LEU A 584 -11.13 12.87 3.58
C LEU A 584 -12.16 12.11 2.72
N MET A 585 -13.14 11.46 3.36
CA MET A 585 -14.24 10.79 2.64
C MET A 585 -15.09 11.79 1.86
N GLN A 586 -15.40 12.95 2.45
CA GLN A 586 -16.15 14.02 1.78
C GLN A 586 -15.36 14.61 0.61
N ALA A 587 -14.04 14.80 0.75
CA ALA A 587 -13.16 15.22 -0.33
C ALA A 587 -13.22 14.26 -1.53
N VAL A 588 -13.11 12.95 -1.30
CA VAL A 588 -13.25 11.93 -2.36
C VAL A 588 -14.65 11.96 -2.98
N ALA A 589 -15.71 12.12 -2.17
CA ALA A 589 -17.08 12.17 -2.66
C ALA A 589 -17.34 13.39 -3.55
N ALA A 590 -16.70 14.52 -3.26
CA ALA A 590 -16.76 15.74 -4.05
C ALA A 590 -15.95 15.63 -5.35
N ASP A 591 -14.76 15.00 -5.31
CA ASP A 591 -13.92 14.78 -6.48
C ASP A 591 -14.51 13.71 -7.43
N HIS A 592 -15.30 12.77 -6.90
CA HIS A 592 -15.98 11.73 -7.65
C HIS A 592 -17.48 11.72 -7.33
N PRO A 593 -18.30 12.56 -8.00
CA PRO A 593 -19.73 12.62 -7.76
C PRO A 593 -20.46 11.33 -8.16
N GLU A 594 -19.98 10.64 -9.21
CA GLU A 594 -20.51 9.35 -9.64
C GLU A 594 -19.85 8.17 -8.90
N PRO A 595 -20.53 7.02 -8.78
CA PRO A 595 -19.95 5.78 -8.30
C PRO A 595 -18.66 5.40 -9.04
N ARG A 596 -17.64 4.98 -8.29
CA ARG A 596 -16.40 4.42 -8.85
C ARG A 596 -16.46 2.90 -8.86
N VAL A 597 -15.63 2.28 -9.70
CA VAL A 597 -15.30 0.85 -9.58
C VAL A 597 -13.95 0.75 -8.87
N VAL A 598 -13.97 0.25 -7.63
CA VAL A 598 -12.77 0.12 -6.78
C VAL A 598 -12.39 -1.37 -6.66
N PRO A 599 -11.20 -1.78 -7.12
CA PRO A 599 -10.77 -3.17 -7.03
C PRO A 599 -10.50 -3.59 -5.59
N VAL A 600 -10.96 -4.78 -5.21
CA VAL A 600 -10.57 -5.41 -3.93
C VAL A 600 -9.25 -6.12 -4.13
N LEU A 601 -8.18 -5.59 -3.56
CA LEU A 601 -6.85 -6.14 -3.80
C LEU A 601 -6.68 -7.51 -3.09
N PRO A 602 -6.05 -8.50 -3.76
CA PRO A 602 -5.79 -9.79 -3.17
C PRO A 602 -4.87 -9.66 -1.94
N ARG A 603 -5.07 -10.55 -0.96
CA ARG A 603 -4.29 -10.52 0.30
C ARG A 603 -2.81 -10.75 0.06
N HIS A 604 -2.46 -11.53 -0.95
CA HIS A 604 -1.07 -11.83 -1.28
C HIS A 604 -0.37 -10.69 -2.02
N THR A 605 -1.09 -9.83 -2.74
CA THR A 605 -0.53 -8.68 -3.46
C THR A 605 -0.07 -7.59 -2.49
N ILE A 606 -0.91 -7.28 -1.49
CA ILE A 606 -0.58 -6.35 -0.41
C ILE A 606 -0.85 -7.05 0.93
N PRO A 607 0.14 -7.79 1.47
CA PRO A 607 -0.07 -8.59 2.68
C PRO A 607 -0.17 -7.74 3.95
N VAL A 608 0.28 -6.48 3.92
CA VAL A 608 0.18 -5.56 5.06
C VAL A 608 -1.15 -4.83 5.01
N LYS A 609 -1.97 -5.03 6.05
CA LYS A 609 -3.30 -4.44 6.15
C LYS A 609 -3.31 -2.92 5.96
N ARG A 610 -2.40 -2.24 6.64
CA ARG A 610 -2.31 -0.76 6.68
C ARG A 610 -2.13 -0.09 5.32
N ALA A 611 -1.74 -0.84 4.28
CA ALA A 611 -1.51 -0.36 2.92
C ALA A 611 -2.71 -0.61 1.98
N HIS A 612 -3.83 -1.13 2.49
CA HIS A 612 -5.09 -1.22 1.75
C HIS A 612 -5.78 0.15 1.70
N ALA A 613 -6.66 0.31 0.69
CA ALA A 613 -7.47 1.50 0.49
C ALA A 613 -8.47 1.69 1.64
N ALA A 614 -8.74 2.93 2.00
CA ALA A 614 -9.59 3.32 3.12
C ALA A 614 -10.67 4.33 2.74
N LEU A 615 -10.49 5.07 1.65
CA LEU A 615 -11.42 6.08 1.14
C LEU A 615 -12.36 5.50 0.07
N THR A 616 -12.94 4.34 0.39
CA THR A 616 -14.01 3.73 -0.42
C THR A 616 -15.36 4.25 0.06
N LEU A 617 -16.19 4.77 -0.85
CA LEU A 617 -17.49 5.36 -0.51
C LEU A 617 -18.61 4.30 -0.55
N PRO A 618 -19.69 4.45 0.22
CA PRO A 618 -20.84 3.54 0.18
C PRO A 618 -21.53 3.41 -1.20
N LYS A 619 -21.32 4.40 -2.07
CA LYS A 619 -21.85 4.40 -3.44
C LYS A 619 -20.97 3.64 -4.43
N ASP A 620 -19.72 3.36 -4.08
CA ASP A 620 -18.76 2.75 -4.99
C ASP A 620 -19.04 1.25 -5.19
N TRP A 621 -18.81 0.80 -6.43
CA TRP A 621 -18.84 -0.59 -6.81
C TRP A 621 -17.49 -1.26 -6.53
N ARG A 622 -17.52 -2.54 -6.18
CA ARG A 622 -16.36 -3.29 -5.69
C ARG A 622 -16.05 -4.44 -6.63
N LEU A 623 -15.00 -4.31 -7.41
CA LEU A 623 -14.57 -5.36 -8.35
C LEU A 623 -13.86 -6.48 -7.59
N ILE A 624 -14.47 -7.66 -7.56
CA ILE A 624 -13.94 -8.84 -6.86
C ILE A 624 -13.34 -9.79 -7.88
N PHE A 625 -12.01 -9.87 -7.91
CA PHE A 625 -11.26 -10.65 -8.92
C PHE A 625 -10.35 -11.72 -8.33
N SER A 626 -10.33 -11.87 -7.00
CA SER A 626 -9.51 -12.86 -6.31
C SER A 626 -10.32 -13.68 -5.31
N ALA A 627 -10.00 -14.96 -5.20
CA ALA A 627 -10.69 -15.90 -4.32
C ALA A 627 -10.60 -15.54 -2.83
N ASP A 628 -9.54 -14.83 -2.42
CA ASP A 628 -9.27 -14.40 -1.04
C ASP A 628 -9.92 -13.06 -0.67
N SER A 629 -10.66 -12.43 -1.60
CA SER A 629 -11.41 -11.20 -1.36
C SER A 629 -12.78 -11.53 -0.72
N ALA A 630 -13.05 -10.94 0.44
CA ALA A 630 -14.23 -11.22 1.25
C ALA A 630 -14.77 -9.95 1.95
N GLY A 631 -15.98 -10.04 2.50
CA GLY A 631 -16.59 -8.97 3.30
C GLY A 631 -17.04 -7.74 2.49
N VAL A 632 -17.37 -7.94 1.22
CA VAL A 632 -17.95 -6.92 0.35
C VAL A 632 -19.47 -7.12 0.33
N PRO A 633 -20.29 -6.06 0.52
CA PRO A 633 -21.74 -6.16 0.39
C PRO A 633 -22.14 -6.60 -1.03
N PRO A 634 -22.92 -7.68 -1.22
CA PRO A 634 -23.38 -8.18 -2.51
C PRO A 634 -24.02 -7.13 -3.43
N GLU A 635 -24.78 -6.19 -2.86
CA GLU A 635 -25.43 -5.10 -3.59
C GLU A 635 -24.45 -4.07 -4.18
N ARG A 636 -23.17 -4.14 -3.78
CA ARG A 636 -22.06 -3.34 -4.33
C ARG A 636 -20.96 -4.21 -4.94
N ALA A 637 -21.11 -5.53 -4.92
CA ALA A 637 -20.12 -6.46 -5.41
C ALA A 637 -20.23 -6.66 -6.93
N LEU A 638 -19.10 -6.59 -7.61
CA LEU A 638 -18.95 -6.97 -9.02
C LEU A 638 -17.98 -8.15 -9.10
N PRO A 639 -18.43 -9.39 -8.81
CA PRO A 639 -17.61 -10.57 -9.01
C PRO A 639 -17.39 -10.83 -10.51
N LEU A 640 -16.17 -11.14 -10.92
CA LEU A 640 -15.83 -11.33 -12.34
C LEU A 640 -16.76 -12.28 -13.11
N GLY A 641 -17.23 -13.35 -12.46
CA GLY A 641 -18.08 -14.36 -13.09
C GLY A 641 -19.45 -13.81 -13.50
N SER A 642 -19.98 -12.82 -12.78
CA SER A 642 -21.25 -12.19 -13.11
C SER A 642 -21.15 -11.16 -14.23
N LEU A 643 -19.95 -10.91 -14.76
CA LEU A 643 -19.70 -9.87 -15.74
C LEU A 643 -19.50 -10.44 -17.15
N ILE A 644 -19.97 -9.70 -18.13
CA ILE A 644 -19.73 -9.92 -19.56
C ILE A 644 -19.12 -8.67 -20.18
N LEU A 645 -18.43 -8.86 -21.29
CA LEU A 645 -17.81 -7.80 -22.08
C LEU A 645 -18.40 -7.80 -23.49
N GLU A 646 -18.83 -6.63 -23.92
CA GLU A 646 -19.45 -6.41 -25.22
C GLU A 646 -18.94 -5.11 -25.86
N GLU A 647 -19.14 -4.99 -27.16
CA GLU A 647 -18.92 -3.73 -27.88
C GLU A 647 -20.26 -3.00 -28.06
N CYS A 648 -20.36 -1.80 -27.51
CA CYS A 648 -21.52 -0.92 -27.65
C CYS A 648 -21.08 0.41 -28.22
N GLU A 649 -21.65 0.83 -29.36
CA GLU A 649 -21.33 2.11 -30.00
C GLU A 649 -19.82 2.35 -30.23
N GLY A 650 -19.09 1.26 -30.52
CA GLY A 650 -17.65 1.30 -30.76
C GLY A 650 -16.79 1.33 -29.49
N GLU A 651 -17.36 1.28 -28.29
CA GLU A 651 -16.65 1.19 -27.02
C GLU A 651 -16.83 -0.19 -26.38
N LEU A 652 -15.83 -0.63 -25.61
CA LEU A 652 -15.96 -1.84 -24.82
C LEU A 652 -16.69 -1.53 -23.52
N VAL A 653 -17.78 -2.24 -23.27
CA VAL A 653 -18.62 -2.06 -22.08
C VAL A 653 -18.66 -3.37 -21.31
N VAL A 654 -18.41 -3.28 -20.00
CA VAL A 654 -18.62 -4.39 -19.07
C VAL A 654 -20.03 -4.24 -18.49
N ARG A 655 -20.80 -5.31 -18.54
CA ARG A 655 -22.16 -5.38 -17.97
C ARG A 655 -22.28 -6.57 -17.05
N THR A 656 -23.25 -6.54 -16.15
CA THR A 656 -23.66 -7.74 -15.43
C THR A 656 -24.49 -8.63 -16.35
N ARG A 657 -24.53 -9.94 -16.07
CA ARG A 657 -25.25 -10.92 -16.92
C ARG A 657 -26.77 -10.81 -16.85
N ASP A 658 -27.28 -10.11 -15.85
CA ASP A 658 -28.70 -9.91 -15.55
C ASP A 658 -29.28 -8.61 -16.11
N ASP A 659 -28.46 -7.72 -16.69
CA ASP A 659 -28.84 -6.42 -17.28
C ASP A 659 -28.67 -6.34 -18.81
#